data_AF-A0A8T2QYZ5-F1
#
_entry.id   AF-A0A8T2QYZ5-F1
#
_cell.length_a   1.000
_cell.length_b   1.000
_cell.length_c   1.000
_cell.angle_alpha   90.00
_cell.angle_beta   90.00
_cell.angle_gamma   90.00
#
_symmetry.space_group_name_H-M   'P 1'
#
loop_
_entity.id
_entity.type
_entity.pdbx_description
1 polymer ?
#
loop_
_entity_poly.entity_id
_entity_poly.type
_entity_poly.pdbx_seq_one_letter_code
_entity_poly.pdbx_strand_id
1 'polypeptide(L)'
;MEDELIKISAVLLSSEHAALNKANYASSTDERKGNMLSAVYICELSTVRGKFDPVKARSKGLSPGRKYGLLQRGESVLSDDGTKMVHPEDVLGPSSPGPIVLVVDCPSASYISSLINSASLQSFFPGSGKVVNCMIHIGPPSVTSLEAYQSWMENFKVTDHIMARREMSVLGEPTLTSSVKLRSRLNMVCPWFFPSVEVNDETQKPAVNSRMAIGKNLLKYRLRPLADLGLDTSEVLEGFDSAAFQKEMATDVMKAQEMAQEIWKRWSEGKFISSLLDRGTRGEKCLPACLHDVSREEMEVVFLGTGSSQPSKHRNVTGIYIHLFERGGLLLDCGEGTFAQLKRRYGAEGADNVLMGLKCIWISHMHADHFLGLGRILSARKELLERCSIYDPLLVVGPKLLKSFLDSYGKIEDLMMEFLDCSQTTLEAKKCADNGNVRGGEYRRGSLIHGSLRTGERNRMQHIWNLPGYHISRGIDMEGRRRLRSVLSLLGLKDLISVPVIHCLHAFGVVLEAEDRRITENARKPGWKLVFSGDTRPCQALVDAAQGATILIHEATFDDALIADAVKKNHSITKEAIQVGVHAGVYRIFLTHFSQRYPKIPAFDNRFHDRTCFAFDMMSVNLADLPVVPEFVPALQTLFQDQSDTEEDAEETTAVCP
;
A
#
# COMPACT_ATOMS: atom_id res chain seq x y z
N MET A 1 -7.95 14.24 42.79
CA MET A 1 -7.44 13.10 42.02
C MET A 1 -8.37 12.93 40.84
N GLU A 2 -7.79 12.75 39.67
CA GLU A 2 -8.33 13.00 38.34
C GLU A 2 -9.79 12.57 38.15
N ASP A 3 -10.61 13.49 37.64
CA ASP A 3 -11.86 13.14 36.94
C ASP A 3 -11.48 12.43 35.63
N GLU A 4 -10.90 11.21 35.72
CA GLU A 4 -10.70 10.37 34.55
C GLU A 4 -12.07 10.09 33.94
N LEU A 5 -12.36 10.76 32.82
CA LEU A 5 -13.61 10.59 32.08
C LEU A 5 -13.82 9.12 31.65
N ILE A 6 -12.72 8.38 31.45
CA ILE A 6 -12.68 6.98 31.00
C ILE A 6 -11.50 6.28 31.67
N LYS A 7 -11.77 5.14 32.31
CA LYS A 7 -10.75 4.21 32.83
C LYS A 7 -10.49 3.11 31.79
N ILE A 8 -9.24 2.93 31.38
CA ILE A 8 -8.83 1.88 30.42
C ILE A 8 -8.00 0.83 31.15
N SER A 9 -8.34 -0.44 30.96
CA SER A 9 -7.56 -1.58 31.44
C SER A 9 -7.44 -2.66 30.35
N ALA A 10 -6.49 -3.58 30.49
CA ALA A 10 -6.24 -4.63 29.50
C ALA A 10 -6.14 -6.00 30.18
N VAL A 11 -6.77 -7.00 29.56
CA VAL A 11 -6.63 -8.42 29.92
C VAL A 11 -5.80 -9.09 28.83
N LEU A 12 -4.62 -9.59 29.21
CA LEU A 12 -3.72 -10.24 28.27
C LEU A 12 -4.19 -11.66 27.97
N LEU A 13 -4.19 -12.01 26.68
CA LEU A 13 -4.46 -13.35 26.17
C LEU A 13 -3.16 -13.98 25.69
N SER A 14 -2.95 -15.24 26.03
CA SER A 14 -1.81 -16.03 25.55
C SER A 14 -2.27 -17.14 24.62
N SER A 15 -1.49 -17.41 23.58
CA SER A 15 -1.71 -18.58 22.72
C SER A 15 -1.45 -19.89 23.50
N GLU A 16 -2.19 -20.95 23.22
CA GLU A 16 -1.95 -22.30 23.78
C GLU A 16 -0.52 -22.82 23.50
N HIS A 17 0.08 -22.44 22.36
CA HIS A 17 1.48 -22.75 22.05
C HIS A 17 2.47 -22.09 23.02
N ALA A 18 2.13 -20.89 23.51
CA ALA A 18 2.91 -20.17 24.53
C ALA A 18 2.75 -20.79 25.94
N ALA A 19 1.57 -21.35 26.24
CA ALA A 19 1.31 -22.02 27.52
C ALA A 19 2.07 -23.34 27.65
N LEU A 20 2.16 -24.13 26.58
CA LEU A 20 2.96 -25.37 26.52
C LEU A 20 4.47 -25.11 26.64
N ASN A 21 4.97 -24.02 26.06
CA ASN A 21 6.39 -23.66 26.13
C ASN A 21 6.85 -23.18 27.51
N LYS A 22 5.94 -22.72 28.39
CA LYS A 22 6.29 -22.42 29.80
C LYS A 22 6.56 -23.66 30.64
N ALA A 23 6.04 -24.83 30.26
CA ALA A 23 6.26 -26.08 30.99
C ALA A 23 7.59 -26.78 30.63
N ASN A 24 8.17 -26.47 29.46
CA ASN A 24 9.37 -27.13 28.92
C ASN A 24 10.57 -26.17 28.79
N TYR A 25 10.82 -25.34 29.80
CA TYR A 25 12.04 -24.52 29.89
C TYR A 25 13.25 -25.36 30.32
N ALA A 26 13.64 -26.31 29.46
CA ALA A 26 14.97 -26.90 29.43
C ALA A 26 15.15 -27.57 28.05
N SER A 27 16.02 -27.01 27.20
CA SER A 27 16.63 -27.66 26.02
C SER A 27 15.99 -27.55 24.62
N SER A 28 15.46 -26.38 24.20
CA SER A 28 15.40 -26.13 22.74
C SER A 28 15.89 -24.73 22.36
N THR A 29 16.73 -24.69 21.33
CA THR A 29 17.43 -23.51 20.78
C THR A 29 16.57 -22.71 19.79
N ASP A 30 15.26 -22.93 19.78
CA ASP A 30 14.33 -22.21 18.89
C ASP A 30 13.61 -21.09 19.65
N GLU A 31 14.37 -20.06 20.03
CA GLU A 31 13.89 -18.86 20.72
C GLU A 31 12.97 -17.97 19.87
N ARG A 32 12.68 -18.33 18.60
CA ARG A 32 12.06 -17.42 17.62
C ARG A 32 10.53 -17.35 17.66
N LYS A 33 9.84 -18.31 18.29
CA LYS A 33 8.39 -18.21 18.54
C LYS A 33 8.16 -17.61 19.93
N GLY A 34 8.41 -16.31 20.05
CA GLY A 34 8.09 -15.55 21.26
C GLY A 34 6.61 -15.72 21.64
N ASN A 35 6.32 -15.69 22.94
CA ASN A 35 4.95 -15.64 23.47
C ASN A 35 4.21 -14.43 22.90
N MET A 36 3.54 -14.60 21.76
CA MET A 36 2.68 -13.58 21.19
C MET A 36 1.52 -13.37 22.18
N LEU A 37 1.38 -12.14 22.66
CA LEU A 37 0.31 -11.71 23.54
C LEU A 37 -0.71 -10.96 22.71
N SER A 38 -1.99 -11.25 22.94
CA SER A 38 -3.10 -10.40 22.51
C SER A 38 -3.72 -9.73 23.73
N ALA A 39 -4.61 -8.76 23.53
CA ALA A 39 -5.28 -8.07 24.63
C ALA A 39 -6.77 -7.88 24.38
N VAL A 40 -7.54 -7.96 25.47
CA VAL A 40 -8.89 -7.40 25.55
C VAL A 40 -8.81 -6.09 26.31
N TYR A 41 -9.09 -4.97 25.64
CA TYR A 41 -9.17 -3.68 26.30
C TYR A 41 -10.57 -3.44 26.86
N ILE A 42 -10.63 -2.94 28.09
CA ILE A 42 -11.85 -2.62 28.82
C ILE A 42 -11.86 -1.12 29.04
N CYS A 43 -12.82 -0.43 28.45
CA CYS A 43 -13.03 1.01 28.59
C CYS A 43 -14.27 1.25 29.47
N GLU A 44 -14.07 1.70 30.70
CA GLU A 44 -15.14 2.01 31.67
C GLU A 44 -15.33 3.52 31.77
N LEU A 45 -16.50 4.03 31.36
CA LEU A 45 -16.82 5.44 31.57
C LEU A 45 -17.21 5.70 33.03
N SER A 46 -16.96 6.91 33.51
CA SER A 46 -17.36 7.33 34.85
C SER A 46 -18.87 7.23 35.08
N THR A 47 -19.30 6.87 36.29
CA THR A 47 -20.69 6.96 36.72
C THR A 47 -21.15 8.41 36.69
N VAL A 48 -22.26 8.68 36.00
CA VAL A 48 -22.87 10.01 35.99
C VAL A 48 -23.69 10.17 37.26
N ARG A 49 -23.31 11.15 38.08
CA ARG A 49 -24.08 11.50 39.28
C ARG A 49 -25.45 12.05 38.89
N GLY A 50 -26.47 11.74 39.67
CA GLY A 50 -27.81 12.26 39.42
C GLY A 50 -27.86 13.79 39.49
N LYS A 51 -28.81 14.37 38.76
CA LYS A 51 -28.99 15.83 38.70
C LYS A 51 -29.32 16.38 40.10
N PHE A 52 -28.66 17.46 40.49
CA PHE A 52 -28.95 18.16 41.74
C PHE A 52 -30.25 18.94 41.64
N ASP A 53 -31.08 18.83 42.67
CA ASP A 53 -32.37 19.50 42.82
C ASP A 53 -32.27 20.64 43.86
N PRO A 54 -32.17 21.91 43.40
CA PRO A 54 -32.08 23.07 44.28
C PRO A 54 -33.33 23.29 45.12
N VAL A 55 -34.50 22.82 44.66
CA VAL A 55 -35.76 22.96 45.38
C VAL A 55 -35.77 22.03 46.58
N LYS A 56 -35.37 20.76 46.38
CA LYS A 56 -35.18 19.81 47.49
C LYS A 56 -34.14 20.30 48.48
N ALA A 57 -33.00 20.81 48.01
CA ALA A 57 -31.95 21.34 48.88
C ALA A 57 -32.46 22.50 49.76
N ARG A 58 -33.22 23.45 49.19
CA ARG A 58 -33.87 24.51 49.96
C ARG A 58 -34.89 23.98 50.97
N SER A 59 -35.70 22.99 50.59
CA SER A 59 -36.67 22.37 51.51
C SER A 59 -36.01 21.68 52.72
N LYS A 60 -34.73 21.30 52.59
CA LYS A 60 -33.90 20.71 53.64
C LYS A 60 -33.12 21.75 54.45
N GLY A 61 -33.36 23.05 54.23
CA GLY A 61 -32.74 24.15 54.99
C GLY A 61 -31.35 24.55 54.48
N LEU A 62 -31.07 24.41 53.18
CA LEU A 62 -29.80 24.81 52.58
C LEU A 62 -29.97 25.94 51.56
N SER A 63 -29.21 27.01 51.76
CA SER A 63 -29.08 28.14 50.84
C SER A 63 -28.09 27.82 49.71
N PRO A 64 -28.24 28.41 48.52
CA PRO A 64 -27.27 28.28 47.44
C PRO A 64 -25.86 28.69 47.88
N GLY A 65 -24.86 27.85 47.63
CA GLY A 65 -23.47 28.13 48.01
C GLY A 65 -22.61 26.88 48.10
N ARG A 66 -21.51 26.98 48.88
CA ARG A 66 -20.48 25.91 49.01
C ARG A 66 -21.06 24.54 49.37
N LYS A 67 -22.10 24.51 50.21
CA LYS A 67 -22.76 23.27 50.67
C LYS A 67 -23.41 22.47 49.52
N TYR A 68 -23.88 23.13 48.47
CA TYR A 68 -24.40 22.44 47.28
C TYR A 68 -23.29 21.68 46.55
N GLY A 69 -22.12 22.30 46.40
CA GLY A 69 -20.95 21.66 45.79
C GLY A 69 -20.41 20.49 46.62
N LEU A 70 -20.48 20.57 47.95
CA LEU A 70 -20.11 19.46 48.85
C LEU A 70 -21.06 18.27 48.67
N LEU A 71 -22.37 18.51 48.64
CA LEU A 71 -23.37 17.46 48.38
C LEU A 71 -23.20 16.82 46.99
N GLN A 72 -22.94 17.64 45.97
CA GLN A 72 -22.64 17.13 44.62
C GLN A 72 -21.34 16.32 44.54
N ARG A 73 -20.42 16.50 45.50
CA ARG A 73 -19.21 15.69 45.67
C ARG A 73 -19.42 14.39 46.45
N GLY A 74 -20.63 14.16 46.95
CA GLY A 74 -20.95 13.00 47.78
C GLY A 74 -20.70 13.23 49.27
N GLU A 75 -20.46 14.47 49.71
CA GLU A 75 -20.23 14.81 51.11
C GLU A 75 -21.54 15.27 51.77
N SER A 76 -21.94 14.61 52.87
CA SER A 76 -23.06 15.06 53.69
C SER A 76 -22.74 16.36 54.41
N VAL A 77 -23.73 17.25 54.55
CA VAL A 77 -23.56 18.57 55.18
C VAL A 77 -24.70 18.86 56.15
N LEU A 78 -24.41 19.65 57.18
CA LEU A 78 -25.45 20.20 58.06
C LEU A 78 -26.23 21.32 57.36
N SER A 79 -27.53 21.40 57.63
CA SER A 79 -28.41 22.51 57.27
C SER A 79 -27.85 23.85 57.78
N ASP A 80 -28.30 24.97 57.23
CA ASP A 80 -27.76 26.29 57.57
C ASP A 80 -28.02 26.71 59.02
N ASP A 81 -29.10 26.19 59.62
CA ASP A 81 -29.43 26.36 61.03
C ASP A 81 -28.76 25.31 61.95
N GLY A 82 -27.99 24.38 61.39
CA GLY A 82 -27.29 23.32 62.13
C GLY A 82 -28.18 22.21 62.70
N THR A 83 -29.46 22.15 62.34
CA THR A 83 -30.42 21.24 62.98
C THR A 83 -30.53 19.87 62.31
N LYS A 84 -30.18 19.74 61.02
CA LYS A 84 -30.39 18.52 60.23
C LYS A 84 -29.16 18.18 59.40
N MET A 85 -28.79 16.90 59.36
CA MET A 85 -27.85 16.39 58.36
C MET A 85 -28.59 16.20 57.04
N VAL A 86 -28.02 16.72 55.96
CA VAL A 86 -28.52 16.54 54.60
C VAL A 86 -27.53 15.66 53.86
N HIS A 87 -28.01 14.57 53.28
CA HIS A 87 -27.21 13.62 52.53
C HIS A 87 -27.33 13.87 51.02
N PRO A 88 -26.33 13.48 50.20
CA PRO A 88 -26.40 13.63 48.75
C PRO A 88 -27.69 13.04 48.14
N GLU A 89 -28.14 11.88 48.61
CA GLU A 89 -29.36 11.20 48.19
C GLU A 89 -30.66 11.96 48.49
N ASP A 90 -30.65 12.93 49.41
CA ASP A 90 -31.81 13.80 49.69
C ASP A 90 -32.07 14.79 48.54
N VAL A 91 -31.04 15.13 47.77
CA VAL A 91 -31.01 16.27 46.85
C VAL A 91 -30.51 15.95 45.45
N LEU A 92 -29.84 14.81 45.25
CA LEU A 92 -29.42 14.29 43.94
C LEU A 92 -30.44 13.25 43.43
N GLY A 93 -30.65 13.23 42.11
CA GLY A 93 -31.32 12.09 41.47
C GLY A 93 -30.51 10.79 41.57
N PRO A 94 -31.07 9.65 41.13
CA PRO A 94 -30.31 8.40 41.04
C PRO A 94 -29.11 8.57 40.10
N SER A 95 -27.97 7.98 40.46
CA SER A 95 -26.81 7.94 39.58
C SER A 95 -26.99 6.93 38.46
N SER A 96 -26.41 7.19 37.30
CA SER A 96 -26.42 6.30 36.16
C SER A 96 -25.02 5.72 35.95
N PRO A 97 -24.83 4.39 36.01
CA PRO A 97 -23.55 3.76 35.70
C PRO A 97 -23.02 4.22 34.34
N GLY A 98 -21.71 4.46 34.27
CA GLY A 98 -21.07 4.81 33.01
C GLY A 98 -21.04 3.60 32.06
N PRO A 99 -21.19 3.81 30.74
CA PRO A 99 -21.11 2.72 29.78
C PRO A 99 -19.76 2.01 29.79
N ILE A 100 -19.76 0.72 29.47
CA ILE A 100 -18.55 -0.09 29.35
C ILE A 100 -18.42 -0.62 27.92
N VAL A 101 -17.22 -0.49 27.34
CA VAL A 101 -16.87 -1.00 26.01
C VAL A 101 -15.73 -2.00 26.13
N LEU A 102 -15.87 -3.15 25.49
CA LEU A 102 -14.79 -4.13 25.33
C LEU A 102 -14.25 -4.09 23.89
N VAL A 103 -12.93 -4.06 23.73
CA VAL A 103 -12.26 -4.25 22.44
C VAL A 103 -11.50 -5.57 22.51
N VAL A 104 -11.97 -6.57 21.77
CA VAL A 104 -11.51 -7.95 21.85
C VAL A 104 -10.65 -8.27 20.63
N ASP A 105 -9.34 -8.38 20.84
CA ASP A 105 -8.43 -8.93 19.85
C ASP A 105 -8.18 -10.42 20.14
N CYS A 106 -8.71 -11.29 19.28
CA CYS A 106 -8.49 -12.74 19.34
C CYS A 106 -7.97 -13.18 17.96
N PRO A 107 -6.64 -13.18 17.74
CA PRO A 107 -6.08 -13.28 16.40
C PRO A 107 -6.25 -14.65 15.72
N SER A 108 -6.28 -15.73 16.51
CA SER A 108 -6.37 -17.11 16.03
C SER A 108 -7.07 -18.02 17.04
N ALA A 109 -7.47 -19.21 16.60
CA ALA A 109 -8.14 -20.20 17.46
C ALA A 109 -7.33 -20.55 18.72
N SER A 110 -6.00 -20.47 18.64
CA SER A 110 -5.09 -20.77 19.75
C SER A 110 -5.23 -19.84 20.97
N TYR A 111 -5.93 -18.71 20.86
CA TYR A 111 -6.17 -17.77 21.98
C TYR A 111 -7.51 -17.99 22.68
N ILE A 112 -8.39 -18.82 22.12
CA ILE A 112 -9.78 -18.97 22.58
C ILE A 112 -9.84 -19.46 24.03
N SER A 113 -9.05 -20.48 24.37
CA SER A 113 -9.01 -21.00 25.74
C SER A 113 -8.58 -19.94 26.76
N SER A 114 -7.65 -19.06 26.39
CA SER A 114 -7.23 -17.94 27.26
C SER A 114 -8.33 -16.88 27.41
N LEU A 115 -9.12 -16.65 26.36
CA LEU A 115 -10.24 -15.70 26.38
C LEU A 115 -11.39 -16.20 27.26
N ILE A 116 -11.83 -17.44 27.04
CA ILE A 116 -12.99 -18.03 27.73
C ILE A 116 -12.73 -18.22 29.22
N ASN A 117 -11.51 -18.66 29.58
CA ASN A 117 -11.15 -18.95 30.96
C ASN A 117 -10.66 -17.72 31.74
N SER A 118 -10.75 -16.52 31.18
CA SER A 118 -10.27 -15.31 31.84
C SER A 118 -11.16 -14.92 33.04
N ALA A 119 -10.65 -15.15 34.25
CA ALA A 119 -11.32 -14.75 35.48
C ALA A 119 -11.61 -13.24 35.55
N SER A 120 -10.77 -12.41 34.93
CA SER A 120 -10.99 -10.95 34.88
C SER A 120 -12.24 -10.58 34.10
N LEU A 121 -12.53 -11.29 33.01
CA LEU A 121 -13.71 -11.04 32.17
C LEU A 121 -15.00 -11.58 32.79
N GLN A 122 -14.92 -12.61 33.64
CA GLN A 122 -16.07 -13.14 34.38
C GLN A 122 -16.73 -12.09 35.28
N SER A 123 -15.97 -11.07 35.74
CA SER A 123 -16.51 -9.95 36.52
C SER A 123 -17.45 -9.02 35.73
N PHE A 124 -17.61 -9.25 34.43
CA PHE A 124 -18.54 -8.53 33.55
C PHE A 124 -19.70 -9.42 33.06
N PHE A 125 -19.78 -10.67 33.54
CA PHE A 125 -20.88 -11.57 33.22
C PHE A 125 -22.18 -11.14 33.95
N PRO A 126 -23.34 -11.67 33.53
CA PRO A 126 -24.63 -11.29 34.09
C PRO A 126 -24.67 -11.55 35.60
N GLY A 127 -25.18 -10.58 36.37
CA GLY A 127 -25.26 -10.65 37.83
C GLY A 127 -24.10 -10.00 38.59
N SER A 128 -23.05 -9.54 37.90
CA SER A 128 -21.91 -8.81 38.50
C SER A 128 -22.20 -7.34 38.89
N GLY A 129 -23.33 -6.79 38.45
CA GLY A 129 -23.70 -5.38 38.65
C GLY A 129 -23.09 -4.40 37.64
N LYS A 130 -22.15 -4.87 36.80
CA LYS A 130 -21.65 -4.12 35.64
C LYS A 130 -22.36 -4.56 34.36
N VAL A 131 -22.57 -3.62 33.44
CA VAL A 131 -23.21 -3.89 32.15
C VAL A 131 -22.26 -3.45 31.05
N VAL A 132 -21.87 -4.40 30.19
CA VAL A 132 -21.12 -4.09 28.96
C VAL A 132 -22.12 -3.63 27.90
N ASN A 133 -21.92 -2.44 27.35
CA ASN A 133 -22.82 -1.85 26.37
C ASN A 133 -22.43 -2.23 24.95
N CYS A 134 -21.12 -2.20 24.65
CA CYS A 134 -20.60 -2.53 23.33
C CYS A 134 -19.39 -3.46 23.42
N MET A 135 -19.30 -4.40 22.50
CA MET A 135 -18.11 -5.23 22.28
C MET A 135 -17.66 -5.13 20.83
N ILE A 136 -16.41 -4.71 20.61
CA ILE A 136 -15.80 -4.59 19.29
C ILE A 136 -14.86 -5.77 19.09
N HIS A 137 -15.13 -6.59 18.08
CA HIS A 137 -14.38 -7.82 17.78
C HIS A 137 -13.43 -7.56 16.60
N ILE A 138 -12.13 -7.60 16.85
CA ILE A 138 -11.08 -7.37 15.82
C ILE A 138 -10.56 -8.71 15.24
N GLY A 139 -10.84 -9.83 15.91
CA GLY A 139 -10.48 -11.17 15.45
C GLY A 139 -11.08 -11.53 14.08
N PRO A 140 -10.42 -12.41 13.29
CA PRO A 140 -10.91 -12.78 11.97
C PRO A 140 -12.20 -13.61 12.04
N PRO A 141 -13.02 -13.60 10.97
CA PRO A 141 -14.25 -14.40 10.89
C PRO A 141 -14.04 -15.89 11.17
N SER A 142 -12.91 -16.46 10.73
CA SER A 142 -12.53 -17.85 11.02
C SER A 142 -12.37 -18.16 12.51
N VAL A 143 -12.21 -17.14 13.36
CA VAL A 143 -12.14 -17.26 14.82
C VAL A 143 -13.48 -16.90 15.45
N THR A 144 -14.07 -15.76 15.05
CA THR A 144 -15.31 -15.29 15.67
C THR A 144 -16.48 -16.23 15.40
N SER A 145 -16.48 -16.97 14.29
CA SER A 145 -17.53 -17.93 13.93
C SER A 145 -17.40 -19.29 14.63
N LEU A 146 -16.35 -19.53 15.42
CA LEU A 146 -16.20 -20.78 16.17
C LEU A 146 -17.26 -20.89 17.27
N GLU A 147 -17.81 -22.09 17.46
CA GLU A 147 -18.88 -22.36 18.44
C GLU A 147 -18.50 -21.92 19.86
N ALA A 148 -17.25 -22.18 20.27
CA ALA A 148 -16.73 -21.76 21.57
C ALA A 148 -16.71 -20.22 21.72
N TYR A 149 -16.38 -19.49 20.66
CA TYR A 149 -16.37 -18.03 20.66
C TYR A 149 -17.78 -17.46 20.72
N GLN A 150 -18.70 -18.01 19.93
CA GLN A 150 -20.12 -17.65 19.93
C GLN A 150 -20.75 -17.90 21.31
N SER A 151 -20.50 -19.08 21.90
CA SER A 151 -20.95 -19.43 23.26
C SER A 151 -20.40 -18.48 24.32
N TRP A 152 -19.16 -18.02 24.17
CA TRP A 152 -18.59 -17.01 25.07
C TRP A 152 -19.29 -15.65 24.93
N MET A 153 -19.59 -15.22 23.70
CA MET A 153 -20.35 -13.98 23.46
C MET A 153 -21.75 -14.04 24.06
N GLU A 154 -22.40 -15.19 24.12
CA GLU A 154 -23.74 -15.34 24.73
C GLU A 154 -23.77 -15.00 26.23
N ASN A 155 -22.62 -14.94 26.91
CA ASN A 155 -22.55 -14.42 28.28
C ASN A 155 -22.85 -12.91 28.34
N PHE A 156 -22.87 -12.21 27.21
CA PHE A 156 -23.08 -10.75 27.10
C PHE A 156 -24.40 -10.39 26.40
N LYS A 157 -25.52 -11.01 26.80
CA LYS A 157 -26.83 -10.92 26.09
C LYS A 157 -27.40 -9.52 25.85
N VAL A 158 -27.01 -8.53 26.64
CA VAL A 158 -27.50 -7.13 26.53
C VAL A 158 -26.51 -6.21 25.81
N THR A 159 -25.38 -6.75 25.36
CA THR A 159 -24.30 -6.02 24.70
C THR A 159 -24.55 -5.96 23.20
N ASP A 160 -24.22 -4.82 22.59
CA ASP A 160 -24.17 -4.69 21.14
C ASP A 160 -22.78 -5.12 20.63
N HIS A 161 -22.76 -6.06 19.68
CA HIS A 161 -21.54 -6.66 19.16
C HIS A 161 -21.21 -6.09 17.78
N ILE A 162 -20.03 -5.49 17.63
CA ILE A 162 -19.51 -4.95 16.37
C ILE A 162 -18.41 -5.86 15.84
N MET A 163 -18.67 -6.54 14.73
CA MET A 163 -17.69 -7.37 14.04
C MET A 163 -16.83 -6.49 13.14
N ALA A 164 -15.66 -6.05 13.61
CA ALA A 164 -14.84 -5.04 12.93
C ALA A 164 -14.05 -5.60 11.74
N ARG A 165 -13.62 -6.87 11.79
CA ARG A 165 -12.88 -7.50 10.70
C ARG A 165 -13.80 -8.24 9.75
N ARG A 166 -13.66 -7.98 8.45
CA ARG A 166 -14.37 -8.67 7.37
C ARG A 166 -13.47 -9.69 6.68
N GLU A 167 -14.07 -10.71 6.09
CA GLU A 167 -13.34 -11.63 5.22
C GLU A 167 -13.04 -10.94 3.89
N MET A 168 -11.77 -10.98 3.46
CA MET A 168 -11.31 -10.28 2.25
C MET A 168 -11.76 -10.94 0.94
N SER A 169 -12.34 -12.14 1.00
CA SER A 169 -12.86 -12.89 -0.16
C SER A 169 -14.03 -12.17 -0.82
N VAL A 170 -14.76 -11.34 -0.05
CA VAL A 170 -15.78 -10.44 -0.57
C VAL A 170 -15.14 -9.06 -0.71
N LEU A 171 -14.75 -8.68 -1.94
CA LEU A 171 -14.51 -7.29 -2.30
C LEU A 171 -15.84 -6.54 -2.12
N GLY A 172 -16.15 -6.16 -0.88
CA GLY A 172 -17.36 -5.44 -0.52
C GLY A 172 -17.28 -3.96 -0.91
N GLU A 173 -18.07 -3.12 -0.23
CA GLU A 173 -18.09 -1.66 -0.41
C GLU A 173 -16.66 -1.08 -0.56
N PRO A 174 -16.37 -0.33 -1.63
CA PRO A 174 -15.03 0.15 -1.90
C PRO A 174 -14.57 1.18 -0.86
N THR A 175 -13.39 0.98 -0.27
CA THR A 175 -12.83 1.91 0.73
C THR A 175 -12.49 3.28 0.14
N LEU A 176 -12.05 3.33 -1.12
CA LEU A 176 -11.69 4.56 -1.83
C LEU A 176 -12.59 4.74 -3.06
N THR A 177 -13.76 5.33 -2.86
CA THR A 177 -14.76 5.52 -3.93
C THR A 177 -14.19 6.29 -5.11
N SER A 178 -13.39 7.35 -4.89
CA SER A 178 -12.78 8.13 -5.98
C SER A 178 -11.85 7.30 -6.87
N SER A 179 -11.06 6.39 -6.28
CA SER A 179 -10.20 5.46 -7.03
C SER A 179 -11.04 4.51 -7.88
N VAL A 180 -12.13 3.97 -7.31
CA VAL A 180 -13.06 3.10 -8.06
C VAL A 180 -13.73 3.84 -9.21
N LYS A 181 -14.24 5.05 -8.97
CA LYS A 181 -14.85 5.88 -10.02
C LYS A 181 -13.88 6.15 -11.17
N LEU A 182 -12.65 6.55 -10.86
CA LEU A 182 -11.61 6.80 -11.87
C LEU A 182 -11.27 5.52 -12.66
N ARG A 183 -11.12 4.38 -11.97
CA ARG A 183 -10.84 3.10 -12.62
C ARG A 183 -11.96 2.65 -13.54
N SER A 184 -13.22 2.79 -13.13
CA SER A 184 -14.37 2.47 -13.97
C SER A 184 -14.36 3.32 -15.24
N ARG A 185 -14.11 4.63 -15.13
CA ARG A 185 -13.98 5.52 -16.29
C ARG A 185 -12.85 5.08 -17.23
N LEU A 186 -11.68 4.80 -16.67
CA LEU A 186 -10.52 4.31 -17.44
C LEU A 186 -10.80 2.99 -18.14
N ASN A 187 -11.51 2.05 -17.49
CA ASN A 187 -11.93 0.78 -18.11
C ASN A 187 -12.98 0.98 -19.21
N MET A 188 -13.94 1.90 -19.04
CA MET A 188 -14.93 2.19 -20.10
C MET A 188 -14.28 2.76 -21.37
N VAL A 189 -13.25 3.60 -21.21
CA VAL A 189 -12.51 4.20 -22.33
C VAL A 189 -11.48 3.23 -22.90
N CYS A 190 -10.69 2.57 -22.05
CA CYS A 190 -9.57 1.70 -22.45
C CYS A 190 -9.66 0.31 -21.80
N PRO A 191 -10.68 -0.52 -22.11
CA PRO A 191 -10.89 -1.81 -21.46
C PRO A 191 -9.75 -2.81 -21.67
N TRP A 192 -8.92 -2.59 -22.68
CA TRP A 192 -7.75 -3.43 -23.00
C TRP A 192 -6.56 -3.22 -22.07
N PHE A 193 -6.49 -2.06 -21.39
CA PHE A 193 -5.41 -1.73 -20.46
C PHE A 193 -5.85 -1.77 -19.00
N PHE A 194 -7.14 -1.60 -18.73
CA PHE A 194 -7.67 -1.51 -17.37
C PHE A 194 -8.63 -2.67 -17.07
N PRO A 195 -8.47 -3.37 -15.94
CA PRO A 195 -9.35 -4.47 -15.58
C PRO A 195 -10.77 -3.96 -15.31
N SER A 196 -11.76 -4.83 -15.49
CA SER A 196 -13.13 -4.58 -15.06
C SER A 196 -13.16 -4.32 -13.54
N VAL A 197 -14.10 -3.48 -13.11
CA VAL A 197 -14.35 -3.23 -11.70
C VAL A 197 -15.50 -4.13 -11.26
N GLU A 198 -15.17 -5.26 -10.63
CA GLU A 198 -16.16 -6.10 -9.96
C GLU A 198 -16.58 -5.42 -8.64
N VAL A 199 -17.83 -4.97 -8.58
CA VAL A 199 -18.48 -4.56 -7.34
C VAL A 199 -19.45 -5.67 -6.99
N ASN A 200 -19.10 -6.49 -6.00
CA ASN A 200 -20.01 -7.53 -5.54
C ASN A 200 -21.10 -6.88 -4.68
N ASP A 201 -22.32 -6.80 -5.22
CA ASP A 201 -23.53 -6.37 -4.50
C ASP A 201 -24.01 -7.41 -3.45
N GLU A 202 -23.36 -8.57 -3.38
CA GLU A 202 -23.68 -9.61 -2.41
C GLU A 202 -23.15 -9.26 -1.02
N THR A 203 -23.82 -8.33 -0.35
CA THR A 203 -23.86 -8.38 1.10
C THR A 203 -24.68 -9.61 1.48
N GLN A 204 -24.01 -10.73 1.79
CA GLN A 204 -24.64 -11.77 2.61
C GLN A 204 -25.10 -11.08 3.89
N LYS A 205 -26.42 -10.87 4.03
CA LYS A 205 -27.01 -10.44 5.30
C LYS A 205 -26.76 -11.59 6.27
N PRO A 206 -25.89 -11.45 7.29
CA PRO A 206 -25.83 -12.46 8.33
C PRO A 206 -27.23 -12.58 8.94
N ALA A 207 -27.55 -13.74 9.50
CA ALA A 207 -28.69 -13.85 10.39
C ALA A 207 -28.42 -12.92 11.59
N VAL A 208 -28.90 -11.68 11.51
CA VAL A 208 -28.70 -10.67 12.54
C VAL A 208 -29.58 -11.07 13.72
N ASN A 209 -28.97 -11.67 14.73
CA ASN A 209 -29.47 -11.53 16.08
C ASN A 209 -29.50 -10.02 16.37
N SER A 210 -30.59 -9.47 16.94
CA SER A 210 -30.93 -8.03 16.88
C SER A 210 -29.89 -7.03 17.44
N ARG A 211 -28.79 -7.50 18.03
CA ARG A 211 -27.68 -6.72 18.62
C ARG A 211 -26.32 -6.94 17.96
N MET A 212 -26.24 -7.64 16.82
CA MET A 212 -24.98 -7.81 16.08
C MET A 212 -24.92 -6.89 14.87
N ALA A 213 -23.83 -6.13 14.73
CA ALA A 213 -23.56 -5.26 13.60
C ALA A 213 -22.21 -5.59 12.96
N ILE A 214 -22.13 -5.47 11.63
CA ILE A 214 -20.85 -5.51 10.91
C ILE A 214 -20.25 -4.11 10.96
N GLY A 215 -18.98 -3.99 11.31
CA GLY A 215 -18.25 -2.72 11.27
C GLY A 215 -18.27 -2.13 9.85
N LYS A 216 -18.67 -0.86 9.74
CA LYS A 216 -18.66 -0.06 8.49
C LYS A 216 -17.79 1.17 8.67
N ASN A 217 -17.25 1.72 7.58
CA ASN A 217 -16.55 3.00 7.62
C ASN A 217 -17.49 4.09 8.16
N LEU A 218 -16.98 4.95 9.04
CA LEU A 218 -17.74 6.00 9.75
C LEU A 218 -18.89 5.50 10.64
N LEU A 219 -19.02 4.19 10.88
CA LEU A 219 -19.96 3.67 11.88
C LEU A 219 -19.57 4.17 13.27
N LYS A 220 -20.54 4.74 14.00
CA LYS A 220 -20.33 5.23 15.36
C LYS A 220 -21.09 4.36 16.35
N TYR A 221 -20.54 4.28 17.57
CA TYR A 221 -21.27 3.81 18.74
C TYR A 221 -21.26 4.92 19.78
N ARG A 222 -22.41 5.55 20.00
CA ARG A 222 -22.56 6.67 20.92
C ARG A 222 -22.62 6.13 22.33
N LEU A 223 -21.73 6.60 23.20
CA LEU A 223 -21.72 6.26 24.63
C LEU A 223 -22.42 7.32 25.46
N ARG A 224 -22.43 8.57 25.01
CA ARG A 224 -23.13 9.70 25.65
C ARG A 224 -23.68 10.66 24.59
N PRO A 225 -24.76 11.41 24.91
CA PRO A 225 -25.58 11.30 26.12
C PRO A 225 -26.29 9.94 26.21
N LEU A 226 -26.63 9.48 27.42
CA LEU A 226 -27.24 8.14 27.61
C LEU A 226 -28.56 7.95 26.86
N ALA A 227 -29.26 9.05 26.52
CA ALA A 227 -30.46 9.03 25.70
C ALA A 227 -30.19 8.55 24.26
N ASP A 228 -28.97 8.75 23.76
CA ASP A 228 -28.54 8.38 22.41
C ASP A 228 -27.59 7.17 22.43
N LEU A 229 -27.53 6.44 23.55
CA LEU A 229 -26.65 5.27 23.70
C LEU A 229 -26.99 4.20 22.67
N GLY A 230 -26.03 3.83 21.84
CA GLY A 230 -26.20 2.77 20.85
C GLY A 230 -25.48 3.04 19.53
N LEU A 231 -25.81 2.21 18.54
CA LEU A 231 -25.30 2.34 17.18
C LEU A 231 -25.84 3.59 16.50
N ASP A 232 -24.95 4.30 15.81
CA ASP A 232 -25.24 5.46 15.01
C ASP A 232 -24.70 5.25 13.59
N THR A 233 -25.62 5.11 12.64
CA THR A 233 -25.33 4.89 11.23
C THR A 233 -25.51 6.16 10.38
N SER A 234 -25.71 7.33 11.01
CA SER A 234 -26.04 8.56 10.28
C SER A 234 -24.95 9.05 9.33
N GLU A 235 -23.69 8.73 9.60
CA GLU A 235 -22.53 9.07 8.75
C GLU A 235 -21.96 7.88 7.98
N VAL A 236 -22.56 6.69 8.13
CA VAL A 236 -22.16 5.53 7.33
C VAL A 236 -22.47 5.85 5.88
N LEU A 237 -21.44 5.85 5.04
CA LEU A 237 -21.60 6.07 3.61
C LEU A 237 -22.57 5.03 3.03
N GLU A 238 -23.54 5.49 2.25
CA GLU A 238 -24.45 4.60 1.52
C GLU A 238 -23.62 3.70 0.58
N GLY A 239 -24.15 2.51 0.29
CA GLY A 239 -23.50 1.55 -0.61
C GLY A 239 -23.21 2.21 -1.96
N PHE A 240 -22.09 1.83 -2.60
CA PHE A 240 -21.76 2.31 -3.93
C PHE A 240 -22.77 1.76 -4.94
N ASP A 241 -23.75 2.57 -5.35
CA ASP A 241 -24.71 2.20 -6.40
C ASP A 241 -24.00 2.16 -7.76
N SER A 242 -23.51 0.96 -8.10
CA SER A 242 -22.82 0.69 -9.35
C SER A 242 -23.70 0.98 -10.56
N ALA A 243 -25.00 0.72 -10.48
CA ALA A 243 -25.93 0.89 -11.60
C ALA A 243 -26.23 2.38 -11.87
N ALA A 244 -26.50 3.17 -10.83
CA ALA A 244 -26.67 4.61 -10.96
C ALA A 244 -25.37 5.27 -11.46
N PHE A 245 -24.22 4.87 -10.90
CA PHE A 245 -22.92 5.38 -11.33
C PHE A 245 -22.62 5.04 -12.80
N GLN A 246 -22.82 3.80 -13.25
CA GLN A 246 -22.60 3.42 -14.65
C GLN A 246 -23.47 4.25 -15.62
N LYS A 247 -24.72 4.53 -15.25
CA LYS A 247 -25.65 5.33 -16.06
C LYS A 247 -25.21 6.79 -16.16
N GLU A 248 -24.77 7.39 -15.06
CA GLU A 248 -24.24 8.76 -15.02
C GLU A 248 -22.96 8.89 -15.85
N MET A 249 -22.06 7.91 -15.76
CA MET A 249 -20.75 7.96 -16.45
C MET A 249 -20.81 7.70 -17.95
N ALA A 250 -21.80 6.93 -18.43
CA ALA A 250 -21.90 6.58 -19.84
C ALA A 250 -22.00 7.79 -20.76
N THR A 251 -22.62 8.89 -20.30
CA THR A 251 -22.66 10.15 -21.06
C THR A 251 -21.33 10.89 -21.03
N ASP A 252 -20.67 10.93 -19.86
CA ASP A 252 -19.46 11.72 -19.63
C ASP A 252 -18.23 11.15 -20.37
N VAL A 253 -18.19 9.83 -20.54
CA VAL A 253 -17.03 9.15 -21.15
C VAL A 253 -17.21 8.87 -22.64
N MET A 254 -18.41 9.12 -23.21
CA MET A 254 -18.80 8.68 -24.55
C MET A 254 -17.80 9.11 -25.63
N LYS A 255 -17.43 10.40 -25.66
CA LYS A 255 -16.50 10.93 -26.65
C LYS A 255 -15.11 10.30 -26.55
N ALA A 256 -14.58 10.18 -25.33
CA ALA A 256 -13.29 9.54 -25.08
C ALA A 256 -13.33 8.05 -25.48
N GLN A 257 -14.43 7.35 -25.17
CA GLN A 257 -14.65 5.96 -25.50
C GLN A 257 -14.71 5.73 -27.01
N GLU A 258 -15.45 6.55 -27.76
CA GLU A 258 -15.53 6.46 -29.23
C GLU A 258 -14.15 6.62 -29.87
N MET A 259 -13.37 7.61 -29.42
CA MET A 259 -11.99 7.81 -29.88
C MET A 259 -11.13 6.57 -29.64
N ALA A 260 -11.17 6.03 -28.42
CA ALA A 260 -10.40 4.86 -28.03
C ALA A 260 -10.81 3.59 -28.80
N GLN A 261 -12.11 3.38 -29.04
CA GLN A 261 -12.61 2.27 -29.83
C GLN A 261 -12.14 2.32 -31.29
N GLU A 262 -12.13 3.49 -31.91
CA GLU A 262 -11.63 3.65 -33.29
C GLU A 262 -10.12 3.38 -33.37
N ILE A 263 -9.34 3.85 -32.38
CA ILE A 263 -7.92 3.54 -32.27
C ILE A 263 -7.71 2.02 -32.18
N TRP A 264 -8.42 1.35 -31.26
CA TRP A 264 -8.28 -0.09 -31.06
C TRP A 264 -8.71 -0.90 -32.28
N LYS A 265 -9.80 -0.50 -32.94
CA LYS A 265 -10.28 -1.15 -34.17
C LYS A 265 -9.22 -1.10 -35.27
N ARG A 266 -8.59 0.06 -35.48
CA ARG A 266 -7.51 0.22 -36.48
C ARG A 266 -6.27 -0.61 -36.12
N TRP A 267 -5.98 -0.78 -34.83
CA TRP A 267 -4.90 -1.62 -34.33
C TRP A 267 -5.17 -3.11 -34.56
N SER A 268 -6.35 -3.59 -34.15
CA SER A 268 -6.73 -5.00 -34.24
C SER A 268 -6.91 -5.51 -35.68
N GLU A 269 -7.31 -4.64 -36.60
CA GLU A 269 -7.37 -4.95 -38.04
C GLU A 269 -6.00 -4.97 -38.73
N GLY A 270 -4.89 -4.77 -38.01
CA GLY A 270 -3.52 -4.81 -38.54
C GLY A 270 -3.13 -3.63 -39.43
N LYS A 271 -4.05 -2.68 -39.66
CA LYS A 271 -3.86 -1.49 -40.50
C LYS A 271 -2.77 -0.55 -39.96
N PHE A 272 -2.51 -0.60 -38.66
CA PHE A 272 -1.48 0.22 -38.02
C PHE A 272 -0.07 -0.33 -38.29
N ILE A 273 0.12 -1.66 -38.13
CA ILE A 273 1.42 -2.34 -38.32
C ILE A 273 1.87 -2.23 -39.78
N SER A 274 0.98 -2.44 -40.75
CA SER A 274 1.33 -2.27 -42.16
C SER A 274 1.83 -0.84 -42.46
N SER A 275 1.16 0.18 -41.90
CA SER A 275 1.56 1.58 -42.07
C SER A 275 2.85 1.97 -41.35
N LEU A 276 3.25 1.24 -40.30
CA LEU A 276 4.51 1.41 -39.57
C LEU A 276 5.68 0.73 -40.29
N LEU A 277 5.43 -0.46 -40.85
CA LEU A 277 6.41 -1.20 -41.65
C LEU A 277 6.69 -0.51 -42.99
N ASP A 278 5.66 0.03 -43.66
CA ASP A 278 5.80 0.71 -44.96
C ASP A 278 6.56 2.06 -44.88
N ARG A 279 6.59 2.71 -43.71
CA ARG A 279 7.34 3.98 -43.51
C ARG A 279 8.85 3.80 -43.33
N GLY A 280 9.36 2.57 -43.51
CA GLY A 280 10.74 2.15 -43.26
C GLY A 280 11.86 2.78 -44.10
N THR A 281 11.69 3.97 -44.70
CA THR A 281 12.76 4.65 -45.46
C THR A 281 13.20 6.01 -44.90
N ARG A 282 12.61 6.52 -43.81
CA ARG A 282 13.12 7.70 -43.08
C ARG A 282 13.02 7.46 -41.58
N GLY A 283 14.12 7.71 -40.86
CA GLY A 283 14.32 7.33 -39.46
C GLY A 283 13.23 7.75 -38.47
N GLU A 284 13.30 7.15 -37.27
CA GLU A 284 12.53 7.41 -36.04
C GLU A 284 11.18 6.69 -35.84
N LYS A 285 10.59 6.04 -36.86
CA LYS A 285 9.27 5.37 -36.75
C LYS A 285 9.26 3.86 -37.03
N CYS A 286 10.39 3.18 -36.86
CA CYS A 286 10.47 1.73 -37.10
C CYS A 286 10.17 0.93 -35.83
N LEU A 287 9.39 -0.14 -35.95
CA LEU A 287 9.13 -1.08 -34.87
C LEU A 287 10.45 -1.78 -34.45
N PRO A 288 10.85 -1.73 -33.15
CA PRO A 288 12.04 -2.41 -32.67
C PRO A 288 12.01 -3.91 -32.97
N ALA A 289 13.15 -4.49 -33.35
CA ALA A 289 13.25 -5.91 -33.71
C ALA A 289 12.77 -6.87 -32.60
N CYS A 290 12.90 -6.47 -31.33
CA CYS A 290 12.39 -7.23 -30.19
C CYS A 290 10.86 -7.33 -30.14
N LEU A 291 10.13 -6.43 -30.81
CA LEU A 291 8.67 -6.41 -30.87
C LEU A 291 8.09 -7.12 -32.10
N HIS A 292 8.93 -7.55 -33.05
CA HIS A 292 8.46 -8.25 -34.24
C HIS A 292 7.96 -9.65 -33.84
N ASP A 293 6.73 -9.99 -34.21
CA ASP A 293 6.06 -11.26 -33.85
C ASP A 293 6.21 -11.57 -32.35
N VAL A 294 5.97 -10.57 -31.51
CA VAL A 294 6.02 -10.74 -30.05
C VAL A 294 4.77 -11.49 -29.58
N SER A 295 4.98 -12.54 -28.78
CA SER A 295 3.87 -13.25 -28.13
C SER A 295 3.26 -12.35 -27.06
N ARG A 296 1.94 -12.46 -26.84
CA ARG A 296 1.30 -11.79 -25.70
C ARG A 296 1.75 -12.38 -24.37
N GLU A 297 2.29 -13.60 -24.35
CA GLU A 297 2.87 -14.24 -23.15
C GLU A 297 4.33 -13.82 -22.87
N GLU A 298 4.83 -12.79 -23.56
CA GLU A 298 6.22 -12.36 -23.42
C GLU A 298 6.45 -11.53 -22.16
N MET A 299 5.72 -10.42 -22.02
CA MET A 299 5.84 -9.50 -20.89
C MET A 299 4.61 -8.58 -20.84
N GLU A 300 4.18 -8.28 -19.62
CA GLU A 300 3.17 -7.27 -19.31
C GLU A 300 3.68 -6.36 -18.17
N VAL A 301 3.59 -5.03 -18.34
CA VAL A 301 3.88 -4.04 -17.28
C VAL A 301 2.58 -3.66 -16.61
N VAL A 302 2.52 -3.85 -15.31
CA VAL A 302 1.34 -3.56 -14.48
C VAL A 302 1.67 -2.48 -13.47
N PHE A 303 1.07 -1.31 -13.63
CA PHE A 303 1.24 -0.19 -12.72
C PHE A 303 0.26 -0.34 -11.56
N LEU A 304 0.73 -0.84 -10.41
CA LEU A 304 -0.10 -1.01 -9.21
C LEU A 304 -0.28 0.30 -8.46
N GLY A 305 0.68 1.22 -8.54
CA GLY A 305 0.58 2.57 -8.01
C GLY A 305 1.48 3.54 -8.75
N THR A 306 1.01 4.78 -8.90
CA THR A 306 1.60 5.79 -9.79
C THR A 306 1.77 7.17 -9.14
N GLY A 307 1.53 7.28 -7.84
CA GLY A 307 1.64 8.52 -7.07
C GLY A 307 2.94 8.64 -6.27
N SER A 308 3.32 9.87 -5.96
CA SER A 308 4.50 10.21 -5.17
C SER A 308 4.21 10.51 -3.70
N SER A 309 5.15 10.13 -2.81
CA SER A 309 5.30 10.49 -1.40
C SER A 309 4.26 9.93 -0.42
N GLN A 310 2.97 10.14 -0.66
CA GLN A 310 1.89 9.64 0.19
C GLN A 310 0.80 9.02 -0.68
N PRO A 311 -0.15 8.21 -0.19
CA PRO A 311 -1.32 7.80 -0.98
C PRO A 311 -2.36 8.92 -1.12
N SER A 312 -3.04 9.02 -2.25
CA SER A 312 -4.16 9.95 -2.49
C SER A 312 -5.46 9.20 -2.75
N LYS A 313 -6.55 9.97 -2.87
CA LYS A 313 -7.86 9.45 -3.28
C LYS A 313 -7.85 8.78 -4.67
N HIS A 314 -6.90 9.15 -5.55
CA HIS A 314 -6.86 8.69 -6.95
C HIS A 314 -5.68 7.78 -7.28
N ARG A 315 -4.53 7.97 -6.64
CA ARG A 315 -3.28 7.25 -6.91
C ARG A 315 -2.69 6.69 -5.61
N ASN A 316 -2.36 5.42 -5.62
CA ASN A 316 -1.51 4.78 -4.63
C ASN A 316 -0.03 5.12 -4.87
N VAL A 317 0.80 4.93 -3.85
CA VAL A 317 2.26 5.05 -3.97
C VAL A 317 2.86 3.97 -4.87
N THR A 318 4.07 4.21 -5.39
CA THR A 318 4.74 3.41 -6.42
C THR A 318 4.76 1.91 -6.13
N GLY A 319 4.31 1.14 -7.12
CA GLY A 319 4.51 -0.29 -7.19
C GLY A 319 4.26 -0.75 -8.62
N ILE A 320 5.21 -1.46 -9.22
CA ILE A 320 5.13 -1.87 -10.62
C ILE A 320 5.41 -3.37 -10.70
N TYR A 321 4.46 -4.14 -11.19
CA TYR A 321 4.62 -5.57 -11.39
C TYR A 321 4.96 -5.86 -12.85
N ILE A 322 6.11 -6.48 -13.07
CA ILE A 322 6.52 -7.00 -14.37
C ILE A 322 6.10 -8.46 -14.43
N HIS A 323 5.01 -8.71 -15.15
CA HIS A 323 4.41 -10.02 -15.30
C HIS A 323 5.01 -10.72 -16.52
N LEU A 324 5.60 -11.89 -16.29
CA LEU A 324 6.24 -12.75 -17.29
C LEU A 324 5.48 -14.08 -17.42
N PHE A 325 4.18 -14.03 -17.13
CA PHE A 325 3.21 -15.12 -17.29
C PHE A 325 3.64 -16.40 -16.56
N GLU A 326 3.72 -17.53 -17.26
CA GLU A 326 4.13 -18.81 -16.68
C GLU A 326 5.51 -18.79 -16.01
N ARG A 327 6.38 -17.84 -16.40
CA ARG A 327 7.71 -17.66 -15.77
C ARG A 327 7.61 -16.96 -14.40
N GLY A 328 6.44 -16.45 -14.04
CA GLY A 328 6.21 -15.68 -12.82
C GLY A 328 6.39 -14.19 -13.06
N GLY A 329 7.00 -13.49 -12.13
CA GLY A 329 7.28 -12.07 -12.30
C GLY A 329 8.17 -11.46 -11.22
N LEU A 330 8.35 -10.16 -11.32
CA LEU A 330 9.10 -9.35 -10.35
C LEU A 330 8.38 -8.03 -10.06
N LEU A 331 8.60 -7.48 -8.87
CA LEU A 331 8.15 -6.14 -8.50
C LEU A 331 9.31 -5.14 -8.59
N LEU A 332 9.04 -3.97 -9.18
CA LEU A 332 9.88 -2.79 -9.11
C LEU A 332 9.22 -1.80 -8.16
N ASP A 333 9.89 -1.57 -7.03
CA ASP A 333 9.34 -0.92 -5.84
C ASP A 333 8.07 -1.59 -5.29
N CYS A 334 7.82 -1.37 -4.00
CA CYS A 334 6.73 -1.98 -3.25
C CYS A 334 6.25 -1.03 -2.16
N GLY A 335 5.65 0.10 -2.59
CA GLY A 335 5.03 1.06 -1.69
C GLY A 335 3.86 0.47 -0.90
N GLU A 336 3.43 1.20 0.14
CA GLU A 336 2.26 0.84 0.94
C GLU A 336 1.04 0.55 0.06
N GLY A 337 0.24 -0.45 0.41
CA GLY A 337 -0.97 -0.80 -0.33
C GLY A 337 -0.74 -1.65 -1.59
N THR A 338 0.50 -1.94 -2.00
CA THR A 338 0.81 -2.80 -3.18
C THR A 338 0.06 -4.15 -3.14
N PHE A 339 0.01 -4.82 -1.99
CA PHE A 339 -0.74 -6.07 -1.83
C PHE A 339 -2.26 -5.89 -2.05
N ALA A 340 -2.83 -4.81 -1.54
CA ALA A 340 -4.24 -4.49 -1.77
C ALA A 340 -4.51 -4.17 -3.24
N GLN A 341 -3.59 -3.49 -3.92
CA GLN A 341 -3.65 -3.22 -5.35
C GLN A 341 -3.61 -4.52 -6.18
N LEU A 342 -2.80 -5.51 -5.80
CA LEU A 342 -2.82 -6.85 -6.41
C LEU A 342 -4.19 -7.52 -6.24
N LYS A 343 -4.75 -7.54 -5.02
CA LYS A 343 -6.09 -8.10 -4.74
C LYS A 343 -7.19 -7.40 -5.56
N ARG A 344 -7.11 -6.08 -5.69
CA ARG A 344 -8.06 -5.27 -6.48
C ARG A 344 -7.95 -5.49 -7.99
N ARG A 345 -6.82 -5.98 -8.47
CA ARG A 345 -6.57 -6.25 -9.89
C ARG A 345 -6.92 -7.67 -10.29
N TYR A 346 -6.44 -8.63 -9.52
CA TYR A 346 -6.47 -10.05 -9.86
C TYR A 346 -7.50 -10.84 -9.04
N GLY A 347 -8.26 -10.18 -8.17
CA GLY A 347 -9.12 -10.84 -7.19
C GLY A 347 -8.30 -11.51 -6.08
N ALA A 348 -9.01 -12.20 -5.17
CA ALA A 348 -8.37 -12.84 -4.02
C ALA A 348 -7.41 -13.96 -4.44
N GLU A 349 -7.88 -14.88 -5.29
CA GLU A 349 -7.12 -16.03 -5.77
C GLU A 349 -6.02 -15.63 -6.76
N GLY A 350 -6.31 -14.73 -7.70
CA GLY A 350 -5.31 -14.29 -8.66
C GLY A 350 -4.15 -13.53 -7.99
N ALA A 351 -4.41 -12.75 -6.94
CA ALA A 351 -3.35 -12.14 -6.15
C ALA A 351 -2.49 -13.18 -5.42
N ASP A 352 -3.11 -14.24 -4.90
CA ASP A 352 -2.38 -15.34 -4.25
C ASP A 352 -1.49 -16.08 -5.27
N ASN A 353 -2.00 -16.31 -6.50
CA ASN A 353 -1.21 -16.86 -7.61
C ASN A 353 -0.02 -15.96 -7.99
N VAL A 354 -0.24 -14.64 -8.06
CA VAL A 354 0.84 -13.67 -8.32
C VAL A 354 1.91 -13.75 -7.23
N LEU A 355 1.52 -13.81 -5.96
CA LEU A 355 2.48 -13.94 -4.85
C LEU A 355 3.28 -15.25 -4.93
N MET A 356 2.63 -16.38 -5.20
CA MET A 356 3.32 -17.67 -5.35
C MET A 356 4.28 -17.67 -6.55
N GLY A 357 3.89 -17.02 -7.65
CA GLY A 357 4.70 -16.88 -8.87
C GLY A 357 5.84 -15.85 -8.77
N LEU A 358 5.81 -14.95 -7.79
CA LEU A 358 6.81 -13.89 -7.62
C LEU A 358 8.20 -14.48 -7.34
N LYS A 359 9.21 -14.03 -8.09
CA LYS A 359 10.60 -14.53 -7.99
C LYS A 359 11.59 -13.50 -7.48
N CYS A 360 11.32 -12.21 -7.67
CA CYS A 360 12.19 -11.13 -7.25
C CYS A 360 11.40 -9.88 -6.85
N ILE A 361 11.87 -9.13 -5.86
CA ILE A 361 11.46 -7.75 -5.62
C ILE A 361 12.71 -6.89 -5.69
N TRP A 362 12.68 -5.83 -6.50
CA TRP A 362 13.75 -4.85 -6.59
C TRP A 362 13.27 -3.51 -6.02
N ILE A 363 14.05 -2.93 -5.10
CA ILE A 363 13.75 -1.64 -4.46
C ILE A 363 14.79 -0.60 -4.90
N SER A 364 14.33 0.56 -5.32
CA SER A 364 15.16 1.65 -5.85
C SER A 364 15.96 2.38 -4.76
N HIS A 365 15.31 2.74 -3.66
CA HIS A 365 15.89 3.55 -2.59
C HIS A 365 15.09 3.44 -1.26
N MET A 366 15.46 4.23 -0.24
CA MET A 366 14.96 4.12 1.14
C MET A 366 13.83 5.12 1.51
N HIS A 367 13.15 5.73 0.54
CA HIS A 367 11.93 6.48 0.86
C HIS A 367 10.73 5.55 1.05
N ALA A 368 9.90 5.88 2.05
CA ALA A 368 8.87 5.01 2.59
C ALA A 368 7.83 4.56 1.54
N ASP A 369 7.49 5.45 0.62
CA ASP A 369 6.56 5.25 -0.48
C ASP A 369 7.02 4.22 -1.51
N HIS A 370 8.27 3.74 -1.43
CA HIS A 370 8.81 2.72 -2.34
C HIS A 370 9.01 1.34 -1.69
N PHE A 371 8.90 1.18 -0.36
CA PHE A 371 9.17 -0.13 0.27
C PHE A 371 8.26 -0.53 1.45
N LEU A 372 7.41 0.35 1.97
CA LEU A 372 6.59 0.00 3.16
C LEU A 372 5.57 -1.12 2.90
N GLY A 373 5.24 -1.44 1.64
CA GLY A 373 4.40 -2.59 1.30
C GLY A 373 5.13 -3.94 1.35
N LEU A 374 6.47 -3.93 1.38
CA LEU A 374 7.31 -5.12 1.26
C LEU A 374 7.04 -6.16 2.35
N GLY A 375 6.97 -5.73 3.61
CA GLY A 375 6.74 -6.63 4.75
C GLY A 375 5.44 -7.43 4.60
N ARG A 376 4.35 -6.78 4.15
CA ARG A 376 3.07 -7.45 3.94
C ARG A 376 3.10 -8.45 2.80
N ILE A 377 3.78 -8.13 1.69
CA ILE A 377 3.94 -9.05 0.55
C ILE A 377 4.73 -10.30 0.95
N LEU A 378 5.84 -10.13 1.65
CA LEU A 378 6.69 -11.23 2.13
C LEU A 378 5.94 -12.15 3.09
N SER A 379 5.29 -11.56 4.09
CA SER A 379 4.44 -12.27 5.06
C SER A 379 3.31 -13.05 4.37
N ALA A 380 2.54 -12.40 3.48
CA ALA A 380 1.44 -13.04 2.76
C ALA A 380 1.91 -14.20 1.86
N ARG A 381 3.02 -14.01 1.13
CA ARG A 381 3.60 -15.05 0.27
C ARG A 381 4.07 -16.24 1.09
N LYS A 382 4.73 -16.00 2.20
CA LYS A 382 5.17 -17.05 3.13
C LYS A 382 3.98 -17.87 3.63
N GLU A 383 2.93 -17.22 4.14
CA GLU A 383 1.72 -17.91 4.62
C GLU A 383 1.11 -18.84 3.56
N LEU A 384 1.10 -18.41 2.30
CA LEU A 384 0.61 -19.21 1.17
C LEU A 384 1.50 -20.43 0.90
N LEU A 385 2.82 -20.25 0.85
CA LEU A 385 3.77 -21.34 0.58
C LEU A 385 3.81 -22.37 1.71
N GLU A 386 3.72 -21.94 2.97
CA GLU A 386 3.69 -22.83 4.13
C GLU A 386 2.45 -23.75 4.12
N ARG A 387 1.29 -23.25 3.69
CA ARG A 387 0.08 -24.09 3.50
C ARG A 387 0.30 -25.20 2.48
N CYS A 388 1.17 -24.96 1.50
CA CYS A 388 1.56 -25.94 0.50
C CYS A 388 2.80 -26.76 0.90
N SER A 389 3.36 -26.56 2.10
CA SER A 389 4.63 -27.16 2.54
C SER A 389 5.81 -26.86 1.60
N ILE A 390 5.80 -25.68 0.96
CA ILE A 390 6.85 -25.22 0.05
C ILE A 390 7.77 -24.26 0.80
N TYR A 391 9.08 -24.44 0.65
CA TYR A 391 10.09 -23.48 1.07
C TYR A 391 10.81 -22.93 -0.17
N ASP A 392 10.51 -21.68 -0.53
CA ASP A 392 11.11 -20.98 -1.67
C ASP A 392 11.36 -19.52 -1.30
N PRO A 393 12.52 -19.19 -0.68
CA PRO A 393 12.84 -17.83 -0.28
C PRO A 393 12.80 -16.84 -1.43
N LEU A 394 12.10 -15.72 -1.24
CA LEU A 394 12.01 -14.66 -2.23
C LEU A 394 13.30 -13.83 -2.25
N LEU A 395 13.86 -13.62 -3.45
CA LEU A 395 15.02 -12.74 -3.60
C LEU A 395 14.58 -11.27 -3.56
N VAL A 396 15.09 -10.52 -2.58
CA VAL A 396 14.94 -9.07 -2.48
C VAL A 396 16.26 -8.41 -2.86
N VAL A 397 16.25 -7.63 -3.94
CA VAL A 397 17.38 -6.79 -4.35
C VAL A 397 17.08 -5.36 -3.93
N GLY A 398 17.95 -4.73 -3.15
CA GLY A 398 17.68 -3.37 -2.67
C GLY A 398 18.89 -2.65 -2.08
N PRO A 399 18.75 -1.38 -1.68
CA PRO A 399 19.84 -0.64 -1.04
C PRO A 399 20.26 -1.32 0.25
N LYS A 400 21.55 -1.35 0.57
CA LYS A 400 22.08 -1.98 1.80
C LYS A 400 21.33 -1.65 3.10
N LEU A 401 20.84 -0.42 3.24
CA LEU A 401 20.09 0.01 4.43
C LEU A 401 18.75 -0.72 4.60
N LEU A 402 18.14 -1.15 3.50
CA LEU A 402 16.92 -1.96 3.51
C LEU A 402 17.17 -3.29 4.20
N LYS A 403 18.34 -3.90 4.00
CA LYS A 403 18.71 -5.14 4.71
C LYS A 403 18.66 -4.96 6.22
N SER A 404 19.20 -3.87 6.75
CA SER A 404 19.18 -3.61 8.19
C SER A 404 17.77 -3.43 8.75
N PHE A 405 16.89 -2.78 7.98
CA PHE A 405 15.46 -2.68 8.29
C PHE A 405 14.81 -4.07 8.30
N LEU A 406 14.97 -4.86 7.23
CA LEU A 406 14.39 -6.20 7.09
C LEU A 406 14.94 -7.21 8.09
N ASP A 407 16.24 -7.16 8.42
CA ASP A 407 16.85 -8.00 9.45
C ASP A 407 16.27 -7.67 10.83
N SER A 408 15.94 -6.40 11.09
CA SER A 408 15.32 -5.98 12.35
C SER A 408 13.85 -6.39 12.42
N TYR A 409 13.11 -6.22 11.32
CA TYR A 409 11.74 -6.70 11.19
C TYR A 409 11.68 -8.23 11.27
N GLY A 410 12.66 -8.92 10.67
CA GLY A 410 12.84 -10.37 10.66
C GLY A 410 13.03 -11.01 12.05
N LYS A 411 13.36 -10.21 13.08
CA LYS A 411 13.39 -10.65 14.48
C LYS A 411 11.99 -10.80 15.08
N ILE A 412 11.00 -10.12 14.50
CA ILE A 412 9.61 -10.10 14.96
C ILE A 412 8.78 -11.10 14.13
N GLU A 413 8.98 -11.10 12.81
CA GLU A 413 8.24 -11.94 11.87
C GLU A 413 9.21 -12.50 10.82
N ASP A 414 9.27 -13.82 10.67
CA ASP A 414 10.10 -14.43 9.63
C ASP A 414 9.49 -14.19 8.25
N LEU A 415 10.27 -13.56 7.38
CA LEU A 415 9.86 -13.06 6.07
C LEU A 415 10.16 -14.02 4.90
N MET A 416 10.77 -15.19 5.15
CA MET A 416 11.16 -16.18 4.12
C MET A 416 11.80 -15.52 2.88
N MET A 417 12.90 -14.79 3.08
CA MET A 417 13.55 -13.99 2.03
C MET A 417 15.08 -14.13 2.05
N GLU A 418 15.68 -13.91 0.88
CA GLU A 418 17.11 -13.72 0.67
C GLU A 418 17.36 -12.27 0.23
N PHE A 419 18.47 -11.67 0.62
CA PHE A 419 18.76 -10.27 0.30
C PHE A 419 20.04 -10.12 -0.52
N LEU A 420 19.99 -9.31 -1.58
CA LEU A 420 21.16 -8.90 -2.35
C LEU A 420 21.20 -7.36 -2.47
N ASP A 421 22.34 -6.76 -2.14
CA ASP A 421 22.52 -5.30 -2.25
C ASP A 421 22.57 -4.86 -3.72
N CYS A 422 21.88 -3.77 -4.08
CA CYS A 422 21.95 -3.15 -5.41
C CYS A 422 23.39 -2.87 -5.86
N SER A 423 24.32 -2.59 -4.94
CA SER A 423 25.75 -2.45 -5.27
C SER A 423 26.33 -3.69 -5.98
N GLN A 424 25.81 -4.88 -5.66
CA GLN A 424 26.19 -6.16 -6.25
C GLN A 424 25.58 -6.43 -7.60
N THR A 425 24.66 -5.58 -8.09
CA THR A 425 24.04 -5.72 -9.41
C THR A 425 24.42 -4.58 -10.36
N THR A 426 25.39 -3.73 -9.99
CA THR A 426 25.94 -2.71 -10.91
C THR A 426 26.75 -3.32 -12.05
N LEU A 427 26.91 -2.56 -13.15
CA LEU A 427 27.73 -2.98 -14.29
C LEU A 427 29.19 -3.20 -13.87
N GLU A 428 29.70 -2.38 -12.96
CA GLU A 428 31.04 -2.51 -12.37
C GLU A 428 31.16 -3.80 -11.55
N ALA A 429 30.19 -4.10 -10.68
CA ALA A 429 30.19 -5.35 -9.92
C ALA A 429 30.12 -6.57 -10.85
N LYS A 430 29.39 -6.48 -11.97
CA LYS A 430 29.38 -7.51 -13.00
C LYS A 430 30.76 -7.72 -13.62
N LYS A 431 31.39 -6.66 -14.11
CA LYS A 431 32.76 -6.71 -14.66
C LYS A 431 33.76 -7.28 -13.65
N CYS A 432 33.65 -6.90 -12.37
CA CYS A 432 34.51 -7.43 -11.31
C CYS A 432 34.31 -8.93 -11.05
N ALA A 433 33.06 -9.41 -11.09
CA ALA A 433 32.74 -10.82 -10.88
C ALA A 433 33.22 -11.70 -12.05
N ASP A 434 33.06 -11.23 -13.29
CA ASP A 434 33.41 -11.98 -14.49
C ASP A 434 34.93 -12.09 -14.69
N ASN A 435 35.68 -11.05 -14.28
CA ASN A 435 37.13 -10.97 -14.47
C ASN A 435 37.98 -11.66 -13.39
N GLY A 436 37.38 -12.39 -12.45
CA GLY A 436 38.09 -13.25 -11.49
C GLY A 436 39.25 -12.56 -10.74
N ASN A 437 38.93 -11.75 -9.74
CA ASN A 437 39.88 -11.27 -8.72
C ASN A 437 41.09 -10.47 -9.30
N VAL A 438 40.83 -9.23 -9.76
CA VAL A 438 41.93 -8.28 -10.03
C VAL A 438 42.57 -7.90 -8.69
N ARG A 439 43.74 -8.49 -8.40
CA ARG A 439 44.65 -8.05 -7.35
C ARG A 439 44.92 -6.55 -7.54
N GLY A 440 44.48 -5.73 -6.60
CA GLY A 440 45.12 -4.46 -6.24
C GLY A 440 45.58 -3.54 -7.37
N GLY A 441 44.85 -3.48 -8.48
CA GLY A 441 45.00 -2.40 -9.44
C GLY A 441 44.13 -1.26 -8.97
N GLU A 442 44.71 -0.10 -8.69
CA GLU A 442 43.95 1.14 -8.53
C GLU A 442 42.99 1.26 -9.71
N TYR A 443 41.70 1.01 -9.49
CA TYR A 443 40.67 1.53 -10.38
C TYR A 443 40.79 3.04 -10.27
N ARG A 444 41.59 3.61 -11.18
CA ARG A 444 41.78 5.06 -11.30
C ARG A 444 40.39 5.68 -11.32
N ARG A 445 40.18 6.54 -10.32
CA ARG A 445 39.18 7.62 -10.24
C ARG A 445 38.34 7.69 -11.52
N GLY A 446 37.06 7.31 -11.42
CA GLY A 446 36.13 7.08 -12.53
C GLY A 446 36.36 7.98 -13.75
N SER A 447 36.90 7.38 -14.82
CA SER A 447 36.98 8.00 -16.14
C SER A 447 35.70 7.81 -16.97
N LEU A 448 34.59 7.40 -16.37
CA LEU A 448 33.32 7.17 -17.05
C LEU A 448 32.14 7.99 -16.49
N ILE A 449 32.40 8.99 -15.65
CA ILE A 449 31.37 9.98 -15.27
C ILE A 449 31.96 11.37 -15.53
N HIS A 450 32.04 11.77 -16.80
CA HIS A 450 32.24 13.17 -17.18
C HIS A 450 30.87 13.88 -17.19
N GLY A 451 30.21 13.90 -16.04
CA GLY A 451 29.18 14.88 -15.71
C GLY A 451 29.84 15.96 -14.86
N SER A 452 30.12 17.11 -15.45
CA SER A 452 30.72 18.27 -14.77
C SER A 452 29.86 18.71 -13.58
N LEU A 453 30.21 18.27 -12.37
CA LEU A 453 29.85 18.95 -11.13
C LEU A 453 31.17 19.38 -10.49
N ARG A 454 31.35 20.71 -10.45
CA ARG A 454 32.57 21.39 -10.01
C ARG A 454 33.09 20.81 -8.69
N THR A 455 34.33 20.35 -8.73
CA THR A 455 35.14 19.97 -7.58
C THR A 455 35.31 21.20 -6.66
N GLY A 456 34.55 21.27 -5.56
CA GLY A 456 34.72 22.36 -4.59
C GLY A 456 33.71 22.39 -3.45
N GLU A 457 32.46 21.99 -3.67
CA GLU A 457 31.44 21.98 -2.63
C GLU A 457 31.12 20.55 -2.19
N ARG A 458 31.25 20.27 -0.88
CA ARG A 458 30.78 19.02 -0.28
C ARG A 458 29.25 18.96 -0.38
N ASN A 459 28.74 18.56 -1.53
CA ASN A 459 27.31 18.37 -1.71
C ASN A 459 26.94 17.05 -1.00
N ARG A 460 26.12 17.13 0.05
CA ARG A 460 25.71 15.98 0.91
C ARG A 460 24.99 14.85 0.15
N MET A 461 24.78 15.00 -1.16
CA MET A 461 23.94 14.18 -2.01
C MET A 461 24.70 13.60 -3.22
N GLN A 462 26.03 13.47 -3.11
CA GLN A 462 26.81 12.69 -4.08
C GLN A 462 26.57 11.19 -3.84
N HIS A 463 26.38 10.44 -4.93
CA HIS A 463 26.33 8.98 -4.90
C HIS A 463 27.54 8.40 -4.16
N ILE A 464 27.38 7.33 -3.36
CA ILE A 464 28.42 6.83 -2.42
C ILE A 464 29.76 6.52 -3.11
N TRP A 465 29.73 6.30 -4.42
CA TRP A 465 30.88 5.97 -5.26
C TRP A 465 31.79 7.17 -5.52
N ASN A 466 31.29 8.38 -5.29
CA ASN A 466 32.07 9.61 -5.29
C ASN A 466 32.61 9.95 -3.89
N LEU A 467 32.26 9.19 -2.84
CA LEU A 467 32.85 9.36 -1.52
C LEU A 467 34.26 8.77 -1.48
N PRO A 468 35.25 9.49 -0.91
CA PRO A 468 36.59 8.97 -0.71
C PRO A 468 36.57 7.65 0.09
N GLY A 469 37.13 6.57 -0.47
CA GLY A 469 37.31 5.27 0.21
C GLY A 469 36.23 4.20 -0.05
N TYR A 470 35.21 4.49 -0.85
CA TYR A 470 34.26 3.45 -1.30
C TYR A 470 34.90 2.60 -2.41
N HIS A 471 35.13 1.31 -2.11
CA HIS A 471 35.70 0.34 -3.05
C HIS A 471 34.78 -0.87 -3.18
N ILE A 472 34.17 -1.06 -4.36
CA ILE A 472 33.40 -2.28 -4.72
C ILE A 472 34.22 -3.55 -4.45
N SER A 473 35.55 -3.45 -4.61
CA SER A 473 36.48 -4.58 -4.44
C SER A 473 36.51 -5.13 -3.01
N ARG A 474 35.86 -4.50 -2.03
CA ARG A 474 35.59 -5.12 -0.72
C ARG A 474 34.37 -6.03 -0.80
N GLY A 475 34.59 -7.19 -1.43
CA GLY A 475 33.73 -8.37 -1.36
C GLY A 475 32.57 -8.38 -2.36
N ILE A 476 32.80 -8.97 -3.53
CA ILE A 476 31.71 -9.37 -4.42
C ILE A 476 30.99 -10.56 -3.78
N ASP A 477 29.68 -10.44 -3.59
CA ASP A 477 28.82 -11.53 -3.14
C ASP A 477 28.57 -12.51 -4.30
N MET A 478 29.46 -13.48 -4.45
CA MET A 478 29.38 -14.48 -5.53
C MET A 478 28.19 -15.42 -5.36
N GLU A 479 27.73 -15.65 -4.14
CA GLU A 479 26.60 -16.53 -3.85
C GLU A 479 25.27 -15.85 -4.19
N GLY A 480 25.04 -14.65 -3.65
CA GLY A 480 23.86 -13.86 -3.97
C GLY A 480 23.78 -13.55 -5.47
N ARG A 481 24.90 -13.28 -6.15
CA ARG A 481 24.92 -13.11 -7.61
C ARG A 481 24.63 -14.41 -8.38
N ARG A 482 25.03 -15.58 -7.87
CA ARG A 482 24.66 -16.88 -8.48
C ARG A 482 23.17 -17.13 -8.32
N ARG A 483 22.62 -16.83 -7.14
CA ARG A 483 21.18 -16.90 -6.86
C ARG A 483 20.40 -15.98 -7.79
N LEU A 484 20.84 -14.72 -7.95
CA LEU A 484 20.24 -13.78 -8.92
C LEU A 484 20.26 -14.35 -10.33
N ARG A 485 21.39 -14.87 -10.83
CA ARG A 485 21.44 -15.48 -12.19
C ARG A 485 20.45 -16.64 -12.35
N SER A 486 20.29 -17.47 -11.32
CA SER A 486 19.31 -18.54 -11.31
C SER A 486 17.88 -18.00 -11.40
N VAL A 487 17.54 -16.98 -10.61
CA VAL A 487 16.23 -16.30 -10.65
C VAL A 487 15.97 -15.65 -12.01
N LEU A 488 16.95 -14.93 -12.57
CA LEU A 488 16.81 -14.27 -13.87
C LEU A 488 16.60 -15.29 -15.00
N SER A 489 17.35 -16.40 -14.99
CA SER A 489 17.17 -17.47 -15.98
C SER A 489 15.76 -18.09 -15.93
N LEU A 490 15.19 -18.30 -14.72
CA LEU A 490 13.80 -18.75 -14.57
C LEU A 490 12.79 -17.76 -15.17
N LEU A 491 13.08 -16.46 -15.07
CA LEU A 491 12.25 -15.38 -15.61
C LEU A 491 12.45 -15.16 -17.12
N GLY A 492 13.44 -15.81 -17.75
CA GLY A 492 13.83 -15.52 -19.14
C GLY A 492 14.56 -14.17 -19.29
N LEU A 493 15.21 -13.72 -18.22
CA LEU A 493 15.98 -12.49 -18.18
C LEU A 493 17.47 -12.80 -18.23
N LYS A 494 18.18 -12.05 -19.07
CA LYS A 494 19.63 -12.10 -19.21
C LYS A 494 20.32 -11.36 -18.08
N ASP A 495 19.82 -10.17 -17.73
CA ASP A 495 20.48 -9.27 -16.79
C ASP A 495 19.48 -8.41 -16.00
N LEU A 496 19.85 -8.12 -14.75
CA LEU A 496 19.28 -7.07 -13.90
C LEU A 496 20.44 -6.21 -13.43
N ILE A 497 20.47 -4.94 -13.85
CA ILE A 497 21.57 -4.02 -13.58
C ILE A 497 21.07 -2.80 -12.82
N SER A 498 21.54 -2.61 -11.58
CA SER A 498 21.26 -1.37 -10.84
C SER A 498 22.14 -0.23 -11.34
N VAL A 499 21.51 0.91 -11.60
CA VAL A 499 22.14 2.12 -12.15
C VAL A 499 22.13 3.19 -11.07
N PRO A 500 23.29 3.69 -10.63
CA PRO A 500 23.38 4.87 -9.78
C PRO A 500 22.60 6.08 -10.31
N VAL A 501 21.74 6.68 -9.50
CA VAL A 501 20.98 7.89 -9.88
C VAL A 501 21.11 9.01 -8.85
N ILE A 502 20.63 10.21 -9.21
CA ILE A 502 20.75 11.43 -8.39
C ILE A 502 19.44 11.66 -7.63
N HIS A 503 19.40 11.31 -6.34
CA HIS A 503 18.23 11.54 -5.48
C HIS A 503 18.56 11.61 -3.98
N CYS A 504 18.51 10.46 -3.29
CA CYS A 504 18.98 10.28 -1.92
C CYS A 504 20.22 9.38 -1.89
N LEU A 505 20.80 9.17 -0.70
CA LEU A 505 21.91 8.24 -0.55
C LEU A 505 21.46 6.81 -0.91
N HIS A 506 22.25 6.11 -1.73
CA HIS A 506 21.95 4.76 -2.24
C HIS A 506 20.65 4.67 -3.06
N ALA A 507 20.39 5.68 -3.89
CA ALA A 507 19.32 5.62 -4.89
C ALA A 507 19.82 5.02 -6.21
N PHE A 508 18.99 4.15 -6.78
CA PHE A 508 19.26 3.46 -8.03
C PHE A 508 18.05 3.51 -8.96
N GLY A 509 18.30 3.50 -10.27
CA GLY A 509 17.41 2.94 -11.28
C GLY A 509 17.80 1.49 -11.60
N VAL A 510 17.08 0.83 -12.49
CA VAL A 510 17.37 -0.55 -12.91
C VAL A 510 17.17 -0.76 -14.40
N VAL A 511 18.04 -1.58 -14.99
CA VAL A 511 17.89 -2.14 -16.34
C VAL A 511 17.52 -3.61 -16.22
N LEU A 512 16.49 -4.03 -16.93
CA LEU A 512 16.13 -5.42 -17.17
C LEU A 512 16.33 -5.73 -18.65
N GLU A 513 17.12 -6.75 -18.94
CA GLU A 513 17.32 -7.26 -20.31
C GLU A 513 16.75 -8.67 -20.40
N ALA A 514 15.84 -8.91 -21.35
CA ALA A 514 15.38 -10.24 -21.68
C ALA A 514 16.43 -11.03 -22.45
N GLU A 515 16.35 -12.35 -22.37
CA GLU A 515 17.11 -13.23 -23.25
C GLU A 515 16.66 -13.08 -24.71
N ASP A 516 17.58 -13.37 -25.65
CA ASP A 516 17.24 -13.40 -27.06
C ASP A 516 16.26 -14.53 -27.37
N ARG A 517 15.19 -14.20 -28.09
CA ARG A 517 14.14 -15.15 -28.45
C ARG A 517 14.59 -16.03 -29.61
N ARG A 518 14.58 -17.34 -29.41
CA ARG A 518 14.90 -18.31 -30.47
C ARG A 518 13.72 -18.43 -31.44
N ILE A 519 13.99 -18.22 -32.74
CA ILE A 519 12.99 -18.38 -33.81
C ILE A 519 13.20 -19.72 -34.50
N THR A 520 14.45 -20.03 -34.85
CA THR A 520 14.87 -21.31 -35.43
C THR A 520 16.18 -21.75 -34.75
N GLU A 521 16.78 -22.86 -35.19
CA GLU A 521 18.06 -23.28 -34.62
C GLU A 521 19.18 -22.25 -34.76
N ASN A 522 19.17 -21.47 -35.85
CA ASN A 522 20.25 -20.53 -36.20
C ASN A 522 19.83 -19.05 -36.21
N ALA A 523 18.54 -18.74 -35.97
CA ALA A 523 18.04 -17.36 -35.96
C ALA A 523 17.47 -16.99 -34.58
N ARG A 524 17.95 -15.86 -34.05
CA ARG A 524 17.50 -15.26 -32.79
C ARG A 524 17.00 -13.84 -33.05
N LYS A 525 15.92 -13.46 -32.36
CA LYS A 525 15.45 -12.08 -32.26
C LYS A 525 15.99 -11.48 -30.95
N PRO A 526 16.40 -10.21 -30.95
CA PRO A 526 16.89 -9.58 -29.72
C PRO A 526 15.80 -9.54 -28.66
N GLY A 527 16.19 -9.77 -27.41
CA GLY A 527 15.31 -9.55 -26.25
C GLY A 527 14.90 -8.09 -26.09
N TRP A 528 13.82 -7.82 -25.35
CA TRP A 528 13.44 -6.47 -24.97
C TRP A 528 14.34 -5.94 -23.84
N LYS A 529 14.41 -4.60 -23.73
CA LYS A 529 15.13 -3.89 -22.67
C LYS A 529 14.20 -2.89 -21.99
N LEU A 530 14.02 -3.04 -20.68
CA LEU A 530 13.23 -2.13 -19.85
C LEU A 530 14.16 -1.41 -18.88
N VAL A 531 14.01 -0.09 -18.76
CA VAL A 531 14.71 0.70 -17.75
C VAL A 531 13.69 1.39 -16.86
N PHE A 532 13.88 1.31 -15.54
CA PHE A 532 13.11 2.05 -14.56
C PHE A 532 14.02 3.02 -13.81
N SER A 533 13.62 4.29 -13.70
CA SER A 533 14.47 5.34 -13.15
C SER A 533 14.67 5.26 -11.64
N GLY A 534 13.70 4.70 -10.90
CA GLY A 534 13.50 5.10 -9.50
C GLY A 534 13.20 6.60 -9.40
N ASP A 535 13.39 7.19 -8.22
CA ASP A 535 13.32 8.64 -8.07
C ASP A 535 14.65 9.27 -8.45
N THR A 536 14.61 10.31 -9.30
CA THR A 536 15.84 10.97 -9.71
C THR A 536 15.69 12.32 -10.41
N ARG A 537 16.68 13.19 -10.21
CA ARG A 537 17.06 14.20 -11.20
C ARG A 537 17.57 13.55 -12.49
N PRO A 538 17.31 14.12 -13.67
CA PRO A 538 17.93 13.71 -14.92
C PRO A 538 19.43 13.61 -14.76
N CYS A 539 19.99 12.46 -15.13
CA CYS A 539 21.40 12.18 -15.00
C CYS A 539 21.91 11.37 -16.19
N GLN A 540 23.17 11.59 -16.55
CA GLN A 540 23.79 10.93 -17.70
C GLN A 540 23.86 9.40 -17.53
N ALA A 541 24.06 8.92 -16.30
CA ALA A 541 24.10 7.48 -16.02
C ALA A 541 22.80 6.76 -16.44
N LEU A 542 21.65 7.39 -16.20
CA LEU A 542 20.36 6.84 -16.62
C LEU A 542 20.18 6.92 -18.14
N VAL A 543 20.61 8.03 -18.77
CA VAL A 543 20.60 8.16 -20.24
C VAL A 543 21.44 7.05 -20.89
N ASP A 544 22.67 6.85 -20.42
CA ASP A 544 23.59 5.83 -20.93
C ASP A 544 23.01 4.41 -20.73
N ALA A 545 22.43 4.15 -19.56
CA ALA A 545 21.79 2.88 -19.26
C ALA A 545 20.53 2.63 -20.11
N ALA A 546 19.77 3.68 -20.42
CA ALA A 546 18.55 3.62 -21.22
C ALA A 546 18.79 3.59 -22.74
N GLN A 547 20.05 3.71 -23.19
CA GLN A 547 20.37 3.75 -24.62
C GLN A 547 19.70 2.58 -25.38
N GLY A 548 18.87 2.92 -26.37
CA GLY A 548 18.14 1.99 -27.24
C GLY A 548 17.12 1.10 -26.52
N ALA A 549 16.69 1.44 -25.31
CA ALA A 549 15.72 0.62 -24.57
C ALA A 549 14.36 0.56 -25.28
N THR A 550 13.67 -0.57 -25.09
CA THR A 550 12.30 -0.76 -25.56
C THR A 550 11.33 0.08 -24.74
N ILE A 551 11.51 0.09 -23.42
CA ILE A 551 10.67 0.82 -22.48
C ILE A 551 11.58 1.57 -21.50
N LEU A 552 11.29 2.86 -21.29
CA LEU A 552 11.76 3.62 -20.12
C LEU A 552 10.57 3.98 -19.27
N ILE A 553 10.52 3.50 -18.03
CA ILE A 553 9.60 3.97 -17.01
C ILE A 553 10.35 5.04 -16.21
N HIS A 554 9.92 6.30 -16.33
CA HIS A 554 10.59 7.43 -15.69
C HIS A 554 9.64 8.15 -14.73
N GLU A 555 10.16 8.54 -13.57
CA GLU A 555 9.45 9.44 -12.67
C GLU A 555 9.22 10.81 -13.32
N ALA A 556 8.04 11.38 -13.14
CA ALA A 556 7.66 12.70 -13.62
C ALA A 556 6.91 13.42 -12.50
N THR A 557 7.59 13.59 -11.37
CA THR A 557 6.97 14.03 -10.12
C THR A 557 6.33 15.42 -10.25
N PHE A 558 7.00 16.33 -10.94
CA PHE A 558 6.59 17.73 -11.02
C PHE A 558 6.09 18.13 -12.42
N ASP A 559 5.15 19.07 -12.45
CA ASP A 559 4.81 19.80 -13.67
C ASP A 559 5.99 20.68 -14.12
N ASP A 560 6.06 20.99 -15.41
CA ASP A 560 7.11 21.82 -16.01
C ASP A 560 7.25 23.20 -15.35
N ALA A 561 6.15 23.76 -14.84
CA ALA A 561 6.16 25.03 -14.12
C ALA A 561 6.90 24.96 -12.76
N LEU A 562 7.07 23.76 -12.20
CA LEU A 562 7.63 23.52 -10.85
C LEU A 562 9.09 23.04 -10.88
N ILE A 563 9.86 23.43 -11.90
CA ILE A 563 11.29 23.04 -12.03
C ILE A 563 12.13 23.36 -10.79
N ALA A 564 11.86 24.48 -10.11
CA ALA A 564 12.60 24.86 -8.90
C ALA A 564 12.38 23.85 -7.76
N ASP A 565 11.14 23.37 -7.58
CA ASP A 565 10.80 22.35 -6.59
C ASP A 565 11.39 20.99 -6.98
N ALA A 566 11.33 20.63 -8.26
CA ALA A 566 11.93 19.42 -8.80
C ALA A 566 13.44 19.36 -8.51
N VAL A 567 14.17 20.46 -8.77
CA VAL A 567 15.59 20.58 -8.43
C VAL A 567 15.82 20.49 -6.93
N LYS A 568 15.05 21.22 -6.12
CA LYS A 568 15.20 21.25 -4.66
C LYS A 568 14.96 19.88 -4.01
N LYS A 569 14.01 19.10 -4.53
CA LYS A 569 13.61 17.79 -4.00
C LYS A 569 14.26 16.61 -4.73
N ASN A 570 15.16 16.89 -5.67
CA ASN A 570 15.85 15.91 -6.50
C ASN A 570 14.93 14.97 -7.31
N HIS A 571 13.89 15.53 -7.93
CA HIS A 571 12.97 14.83 -8.83
C HIS A 571 12.95 15.45 -10.22
N SER A 572 12.31 14.79 -11.18
CA SER A 572 12.17 15.30 -12.56
C SER A 572 10.87 16.06 -12.77
N ILE A 573 10.91 17.05 -13.66
CA ILE A 573 9.68 17.54 -14.31
C ILE A 573 9.31 16.66 -15.51
N THR A 574 8.06 16.74 -15.97
CA THR A 574 7.55 16.01 -17.14
C THR A 574 8.45 16.15 -18.37
N LYS A 575 8.81 17.37 -18.75
CA LYS A 575 9.68 17.64 -19.91
C LYS A 575 11.06 17.00 -19.80
N GLU A 576 11.64 17.01 -18.61
CA GLU A 576 12.97 16.44 -18.38
C GLU A 576 12.96 14.92 -18.48
N ALA A 577 11.94 14.26 -17.92
CA ALA A 577 11.75 12.82 -18.02
C ALA A 577 11.61 12.37 -19.50
N ILE A 578 10.84 13.12 -20.29
CA ILE A 578 10.71 12.88 -21.75
C ILE A 578 12.07 13.07 -22.44
N GLN A 579 12.80 14.14 -22.12
CA GLN A 579 14.11 14.41 -22.72
C GLN A 579 15.14 13.32 -22.44
N VAL A 580 15.15 12.73 -21.23
CA VAL A 580 16.01 11.58 -20.91
C VAL A 580 15.75 10.43 -21.87
N GLY A 581 14.47 10.06 -22.06
CA GLY A 581 14.11 8.97 -22.99
C GLY A 581 14.40 9.28 -24.45
N VAL A 582 14.19 10.53 -24.89
CA VAL A 582 14.51 10.98 -26.25
C VAL A 582 16.01 10.92 -26.51
N HIS A 583 16.84 11.46 -25.60
CA HIS A 583 18.30 11.42 -25.74
C HIS A 583 18.85 9.99 -25.75
N ALA A 584 18.25 9.10 -24.96
CA ALA A 584 18.59 7.68 -24.95
C ALA A 584 18.05 6.90 -26.17
N GLY A 585 17.25 7.53 -27.04
CA GLY A 585 16.68 6.86 -28.22
C GLY A 585 15.69 5.75 -27.87
N VAL A 586 15.00 5.87 -26.74
CA VAL A 586 14.03 4.88 -26.24
C VAL A 586 12.80 4.79 -27.14
N TYR A 587 12.24 3.60 -27.30
CA TYR A 587 11.05 3.40 -28.11
C TYR A 587 9.75 3.91 -27.45
N ARG A 588 9.49 3.59 -26.18
CA ARG A 588 8.37 4.14 -25.40
C ARG A 588 8.81 4.63 -24.02
N ILE A 589 8.26 5.76 -23.61
CA ILE A 589 8.51 6.42 -22.33
C ILE A 589 7.20 6.38 -21.53
N PHE A 590 7.17 5.66 -20.42
CA PHE A 590 6.07 5.70 -19.46
C PHE A 590 6.41 6.65 -18.34
N LEU A 591 5.59 7.69 -18.19
CA LEU A 591 5.69 8.62 -17.07
C LEU A 591 4.87 8.07 -15.89
N THR A 592 5.44 8.10 -14.69
CA THR A 592 4.81 7.64 -13.45
C THR A 592 5.28 8.51 -12.28
N HIS A 593 4.91 8.11 -11.04
CA HIS A 593 5.31 8.78 -9.80
C HIS A 593 4.91 10.25 -9.77
N PHE A 594 3.66 10.53 -10.17
CA PHE A 594 3.16 11.90 -10.27
C PHE A 594 2.90 12.51 -8.89
N SER A 595 3.15 13.81 -8.76
CA SER A 595 2.68 14.55 -7.58
C SER A 595 1.17 14.46 -7.48
N GLN A 596 0.68 14.19 -6.28
CA GLN A 596 -0.74 13.97 -6.01
C GLN A 596 -1.59 15.23 -6.03
N ARG A 597 -0.97 16.40 -6.19
CA ARG A 597 -1.68 17.68 -6.32
C ARG A 597 -2.51 17.77 -7.60
N TYR A 598 -2.24 16.91 -8.58
CA TYR A 598 -2.86 16.99 -9.89
C TYR A 598 -3.45 15.63 -10.29
N PRO A 599 -4.79 15.49 -10.32
CA PRO A 599 -5.44 14.26 -10.81
C PRO A 599 -5.40 14.15 -12.35
N LYS A 600 -4.93 15.19 -13.05
CA LYS A 600 -4.94 15.32 -14.52
C LYS A 600 -3.69 14.72 -15.16
N ILE A 601 -3.76 14.45 -16.46
CA ILE A 601 -2.57 14.15 -17.27
C ILE A 601 -1.71 15.43 -17.35
N PRO A 602 -0.42 15.40 -16.97
CA PRO A 602 0.45 16.56 -17.09
C PRO A 602 0.49 17.08 -18.52
N ALA A 603 0.57 18.41 -18.67
CA ALA A 603 0.82 19.00 -19.97
C ALA A 603 2.20 18.55 -20.48
N PHE A 604 2.29 18.23 -21.77
CA PHE A 604 3.55 17.81 -22.36
C PHE A 604 3.65 18.25 -23.83
N ASP A 605 4.87 18.18 -24.36
CA ASP A 605 5.17 18.57 -25.73
C ASP A 605 4.70 17.50 -26.72
N ASN A 606 3.65 17.83 -27.50
CA ASN A 606 3.06 16.96 -28.51
C ASN A 606 4.05 16.51 -29.61
N ARG A 607 5.23 17.13 -29.74
CA ARG A 607 6.28 16.65 -30.64
C ARG A 607 6.76 15.23 -30.30
N PHE A 608 6.62 14.80 -29.05
CA PHE A 608 7.01 13.47 -28.57
C PHE A 608 5.80 12.56 -28.29
N HIS A 609 4.65 12.89 -28.87
CA HIS A 609 3.40 12.15 -28.69
C HIS A 609 3.50 10.68 -29.09
N ASP A 610 4.27 10.35 -30.12
CA ASP A 610 4.41 8.98 -30.64
C ASP A 610 5.24 8.05 -29.73
N ARG A 611 5.80 8.57 -28.64
CA ARG A 611 6.65 7.83 -27.69
C ARG A 611 6.20 7.93 -26.24
N THR A 612 5.43 8.96 -25.89
CA THR A 612 5.10 9.29 -24.50
C THR A 612 3.79 8.63 -24.06
N CYS A 613 3.84 7.92 -22.95
CA CYS A 613 2.72 7.24 -22.31
C CYS A 613 2.59 7.72 -20.85
N PHE A 614 1.37 7.70 -20.31
CA PHE A 614 1.10 8.07 -18.92
C PHE A 614 0.59 6.87 -18.14
N ALA A 615 1.24 6.54 -17.04
CA ALA A 615 0.82 5.47 -16.17
C ALA A 615 -0.37 5.87 -15.29
N PHE A 616 -1.26 4.92 -15.06
CA PHE A 616 -2.34 5.03 -14.10
C PHE A 616 -2.36 3.79 -13.23
N ASP A 617 -2.85 3.92 -12.00
CA ASP A 617 -3.10 2.78 -11.15
C ASP A 617 -3.98 1.76 -11.90
N MET A 618 -3.61 0.48 -11.77
CA MET A 618 -4.22 -0.67 -12.44
C MET A 618 -4.01 -0.75 -13.95
N MET A 619 -3.27 0.18 -14.56
CA MET A 619 -2.95 0.10 -15.99
C MET A 619 -2.05 -1.11 -16.27
N SER A 620 -2.38 -1.85 -17.31
CA SER A 620 -1.64 -2.98 -17.83
C SER A 620 -1.26 -2.75 -19.28
N VAL A 621 0.01 -2.96 -19.61
CA VAL A 621 0.47 -2.86 -20.99
C VAL A 621 1.21 -4.13 -21.36
N ASN A 622 0.62 -4.88 -22.27
CA ASN A 622 1.26 -6.00 -22.92
C ASN A 622 2.31 -5.50 -23.93
N LEU A 623 3.45 -6.20 -24.03
CA LEU A 623 4.50 -5.86 -24.98
C LEU A 623 4.02 -5.80 -26.43
N ALA A 624 3.03 -6.63 -26.79
CA ALA A 624 2.42 -6.65 -28.11
C ALA A 624 1.67 -5.35 -28.44
N ASP A 625 1.04 -4.71 -27.45
CA ASP A 625 0.24 -3.48 -27.66
C ASP A 625 1.06 -2.20 -27.49
N LEU A 626 2.32 -2.32 -27.05
CA LEU A 626 3.24 -1.21 -26.86
C LEU A 626 3.28 -0.19 -28.03
N PRO A 627 3.17 -0.61 -29.31
CA PRO A 627 3.13 0.33 -30.42
C PRO A 627 1.92 1.29 -30.42
N VAL A 628 0.75 0.86 -29.95
CA VAL A 628 -0.49 1.66 -30.02
C VAL A 628 -0.73 2.52 -28.78
N VAL A 629 -0.09 2.23 -27.64
CA VAL A 629 -0.36 2.91 -26.36
C VAL A 629 -0.36 4.45 -26.44
N PRO A 630 0.62 5.13 -27.08
CA PRO A 630 0.63 6.59 -27.12
C PRO A 630 -0.57 7.20 -27.86
N GLU A 631 -1.16 6.47 -28.81
CA GLU A 631 -2.32 6.94 -29.59
C GLU A 631 -3.57 7.09 -28.70
N PHE A 632 -3.61 6.44 -27.53
CA PHE A 632 -4.72 6.58 -26.58
C PHE A 632 -4.64 7.85 -25.73
N VAL A 633 -3.50 8.56 -25.71
CA VAL A 633 -3.32 9.78 -24.91
C VAL A 633 -4.39 10.85 -25.19
N PRO A 634 -4.84 11.13 -26.42
CA PRO A 634 -5.86 12.15 -26.67
C PRO A 634 -7.25 11.73 -26.15
N ALA A 635 -7.56 10.43 -26.21
CA ALA A 635 -8.79 9.89 -25.63
C ALA A 635 -8.75 10.03 -24.10
N LEU A 636 -7.63 9.71 -23.46
CA LEU A 636 -7.43 9.89 -22.03
C LEU A 636 -7.46 11.37 -21.64
N GLN A 637 -6.85 12.28 -22.41
CA GLN A 637 -6.94 13.72 -22.17
C GLN A 637 -8.40 14.21 -22.22
N THR A 638 -9.18 13.73 -23.20
CA THR A 638 -10.61 14.03 -23.30
C THR A 638 -11.37 13.58 -22.06
N LEU A 639 -11.03 12.43 -21.48
CA LEU A 639 -11.65 11.93 -20.25
C LEU A 639 -11.43 12.85 -19.04
N PHE A 640 -10.31 13.59 -18.99
CA PHE A 640 -9.97 14.49 -17.87
C PHE A 640 -10.32 15.96 -18.11
N GLN A 641 -10.92 16.32 -19.25
CA GLN A 641 -11.23 17.73 -19.59
C GLN A 641 -12.32 18.34 -18.69
N ASP A 642 -13.37 17.58 -18.35
CA ASP A 642 -14.54 18.11 -17.64
C ASP A 642 -14.45 18.07 -16.10
N GLN A 643 -13.37 17.50 -15.55
CA GLN A 643 -13.16 17.44 -14.09
C GLN A 643 -12.56 18.73 -13.49
N SER A 644 -12.30 19.76 -14.30
CA SER A 644 -11.62 20.98 -13.87
C SER A 644 -12.46 21.92 -13.02
N ASP A 645 -13.78 21.88 -13.14
CA ASP A 645 -14.61 23.00 -12.66
C ASP A 645 -15.31 22.72 -11.31
N THR A 646 -15.07 21.57 -10.67
CA THR A 646 -15.82 21.15 -9.47
C THR A 646 -15.00 20.77 -8.24
N GLU A 647 -13.70 20.46 -8.39
CA GLU A 647 -12.87 20.00 -7.25
C GLU A 647 -11.76 20.99 -6.83
N GLU A 648 -11.48 22.04 -7.61
CA GLU A 648 -10.42 23.02 -7.31
C GLU A 648 -10.74 23.93 -6.10
N ASP A 649 -12.01 24.05 -5.69
CA ASP A 649 -12.43 25.00 -4.65
C ASP A 649 -12.46 24.45 -3.20
N ALA A 650 -12.19 23.16 -2.95
CA ALA A 650 -12.45 22.55 -1.65
C ALA A 650 -11.22 22.19 -0.77
N GLU A 651 -10.00 22.09 -1.32
CA GLU A 651 -8.88 21.46 -0.59
C GLU A 651 -7.61 22.31 -0.44
N GLU A 652 -7.63 23.61 -0.75
CA GLU A 652 -6.45 24.48 -0.60
C GLU A 652 -6.04 24.80 0.87
N THR A 653 -6.78 24.35 1.90
CA THR A 653 -6.55 24.83 3.28
C THR A 653 -5.92 23.88 4.30
N THR A 654 -5.65 22.59 4.04
CA THR A 654 -5.14 21.72 5.13
C THR A 654 -4.17 20.63 4.68
N ALA A 655 -2.99 20.99 4.17
CA ALA A 655 -1.86 20.06 4.12
C ALA A 655 -0.51 20.80 4.06
N VAL A 656 -0.31 21.77 4.95
CA VAL A 656 1.05 22.19 5.33
C VAL A 656 1.11 22.13 6.84
N CYS A 657 1.74 21.09 7.37
CA CYS A 657 2.36 21.11 8.69
C CYS A 657 3.69 20.33 8.63
N PRO A 658 4.67 20.76 9.44
CA PRO A 658 6.08 20.89 9.08
C PRO A 658 6.88 19.60 8.93
#